data_AF-A0A077MED5-F1
#
_entry.id   AF-A0A077MED5-F1
#
_cell.length_a   1.000
_cell.length_b   1.000
_cell.length_c   1.000
_cell.angle_alpha   90.00
_cell.angle_beta   90.00
_cell.angle_gamma   90.00
#
_symmetry.space_group_name_H-M   'P 1'
#
loop_
_entity.id
_entity.type
_entity.pdbx_description
1 polymer ?
#
loop_
_entity_poly.entity_id
_entity_poly.type
_entity_poly.pdbx_seq_one_letter_code
_entity_poly.pdbx_strand_id
1 'polypeptide(L)'
;MSIEISRSPRRRVARPLTLRLLTILATCVAMLAGGMAPGWAGAPADSKAGEWRLPAPSGDRSFVGEHRVFVVPAYWSGSAPDPLDQTSVSTRIAEASSYYSAISGGRMTAKLGWVSGWQKLNLTSAQAGSCDLAAIGDAVRAIVGSAGRRDHLVIYLDNEAACDFTDYEVPGLTDKGDGLTFSNGVISGDLFRRVISINSRAASTGSLDCAEGATPVPLSSTCEYRDRTDPWDPTSVHSYGPIGMPMADSLARFGLISASDYPAATTGENATFTIAPLTAASGTRGFYFDEDGYRYHVDYRVPSGQDAWIDDRTLVINGVPRTDPGGGVIVHRQLLGSEIGNRELLDFHPDAVRANVNRHPGLEAGESYTAPGSAWALKVESADSTSAKVSLSFPVLSKVIRWSGADRFATSATISARNYPAGAPVAFIASGRVYTDALSGAPVAGKSKGPVLLVDTDAIPDVVRTELRRLAPAKIVVLGGPATISSTVESQLDAYTTGAVERWSGPDRFSTSAMISQQSYPTGVGTAYIASGRVFTDALSGAPVAGKNKGPVLLVDTNALPSDIANELVRLRPGRIVVLGGPATISPAVEARLATIAPTERWSGDDRFATSVAITSKSYSPGVGTLYIASGRVYTDALSGAPVAGMTSSPVLLVDTSAIPSSVGAEIARLRPGRIVIFGGPATVSTGVQAALAGYLS
;
A
#
# COMPACT_ATOMS: atom_id res chain seq x y z
N MET A 1 -25.01 46.04 -8.08
CA MET A 1 -25.91 46.99 -7.38
C MET A 1 -25.97 46.53 -5.93
N SER A 2 -25.41 47.21 -4.92
CA SER A 2 -24.96 48.62 -4.78
C SER A 2 -24.08 48.74 -3.50
N ILE A 3 -23.31 49.80 -3.16
CA ILE A 3 -23.07 51.14 -3.76
C ILE A 3 -21.68 51.70 -3.28
N GLU A 4 -20.94 52.42 -4.15
CA GLU A 4 -19.82 53.36 -3.83
C GLU A 4 -18.60 52.80 -3.00
N ILE A 5 -17.44 53.46 -2.78
CA ILE A 5 -16.99 54.86 -2.82
C ILE A 5 -15.57 54.99 -3.44
N SER A 6 -15.30 56.13 -4.07
CA SER A 6 -14.02 56.55 -4.68
C SER A 6 -13.04 57.22 -3.70
N ARG A 7 -11.70 57.02 -3.88
CA ARG A 7 -10.70 58.11 -4.15
C ARG A 7 -9.24 57.65 -4.09
N SER A 8 -8.40 58.21 -4.98
CA SER A 8 -6.92 58.09 -5.01
C SER A 8 -6.21 58.98 -3.99
N PRO A 9 -4.87 58.86 -3.85
CA PRO A 9 -4.03 59.97 -4.31
C PRO A 9 -2.81 59.58 -5.19
N ARG A 10 -2.10 60.61 -5.70
CA ARG A 10 -1.14 60.60 -6.83
C ARG A 10 0.31 60.93 -6.42
N ARG A 11 1.28 60.46 -7.24
CA ARG A 11 2.69 60.97 -7.43
C ARG A 11 3.64 60.74 -6.23
N ARG A 12 4.98 60.68 -6.32
CA ARG A 12 6.05 61.17 -7.24
C ARG A 12 7.23 60.13 -7.32
N VAL A 13 8.37 60.22 -8.05
CA VAL A 13 8.88 60.75 -9.36
C VAL A 13 10.33 60.22 -9.54
N ALA A 14 10.79 59.91 -10.79
CA ALA A 14 12.20 59.72 -11.24
C ALA A 14 12.98 58.46 -10.72
N ARG A 15 13.54 57.54 -11.55
CA ARG A 15 14.59 57.57 -12.63
C ARG A 15 16.04 57.40 -12.06
N PRO A 16 17.07 56.95 -12.84
CA PRO A 16 17.10 56.48 -14.26
C PRO A 16 18.04 55.26 -14.58
N LEU A 17 18.07 54.85 -15.88
CA LEU A 17 19.14 54.09 -16.61
C LEU A 17 19.33 52.58 -16.25
N THR A 18 19.66 51.66 -17.17
CA THR A 18 20.32 51.82 -18.50
C THR A 18 19.95 50.73 -19.54
N LEU A 19 19.88 51.14 -20.83
CA LEU A 19 20.35 50.45 -22.06
C LEU A 19 19.72 49.13 -22.63
N ARG A 20 19.05 49.28 -23.80
CA ARG A 20 19.11 48.47 -25.07
C ARG A 20 18.70 46.95 -25.05
N LEU A 21 18.19 46.31 -26.12
CA LEU A 21 18.03 46.64 -27.55
C LEU A 21 16.79 45.91 -28.18
N LEU A 22 16.44 46.29 -29.42
CA LEU A 22 15.56 45.67 -30.45
C LEU A 22 15.64 44.12 -30.56
N THR A 23 14.72 43.35 -31.19
CA THR A 23 13.67 43.58 -32.23
C THR A 23 12.67 42.40 -32.27
N ILE A 24 11.53 42.53 -32.97
CA ILE A 24 11.08 41.65 -34.09
C ILE A 24 9.73 42.18 -34.65
N LEU A 25 9.57 42.13 -35.97
CA LEU A 25 8.34 42.48 -36.69
C LEU A 25 8.20 41.56 -37.91
N ALA A 26 7.00 41.02 -38.18
CA ALA A 26 6.73 40.24 -39.38
C ALA A 26 5.23 40.21 -39.72
N THR A 27 4.84 40.64 -40.93
CA THR A 27 3.53 40.31 -41.53
C THR A 27 3.56 40.39 -43.07
N CYS A 28 3.14 39.29 -43.70
CA CYS A 28 2.66 39.00 -45.07
C CYS A 28 2.77 39.99 -46.26
N VAL A 29 3.32 39.49 -47.38
CA VAL A 29 2.82 39.54 -48.79
C VAL A 29 3.38 38.27 -49.48
N ALA A 30 2.64 37.23 -49.85
CA ALA A 30 1.63 37.00 -50.92
C ALA A 30 2.20 36.45 -52.26
N MET A 31 1.47 35.48 -52.84
CA MET A 31 1.85 34.50 -53.88
C MET A 31 2.05 35.05 -55.32
N LEU A 32 2.84 34.34 -56.17
CA LEU A 32 2.32 33.51 -57.29
C LEU A 32 3.39 32.80 -58.16
N ALA A 33 2.96 31.68 -58.77
CA ALA A 33 3.51 30.95 -59.92
C ALA A 33 4.77 30.06 -59.79
N GLY A 34 4.71 28.88 -60.44
CA GLY A 34 5.85 27.99 -60.72
C GLY A 34 5.82 26.66 -59.97
N GLY A 35 5.25 25.61 -60.59
CA GLY A 35 5.15 24.29 -59.96
C GLY A 35 6.45 23.49 -60.01
N MET A 36 6.89 22.99 -58.85
CA MET A 36 7.77 21.82 -58.66
C MET A 36 7.50 21.26 -57.27
N ALA A 37 7.51 19.94 -57.11
CA ALA A 37 7.20 19.31 -55.83
C ALA A 37 8.27 19.64 -54.76
N PRO A 38 7.90 20.08 -53.54
CA PRO A 38 8.87 20.25 -52.47
C PRO A 38 9.27 18.88 -51.94
N GLY A 39 10.50 18.45 -52.24
CA GLY A 39 11.11 17.28 -51.63
C GLY A 39 11.18 17.44 -50.11
N TRP A 40 10.72 16.43 -49.36
CA TRP A 40 10.78 16.43 -47.91
C TRP A 40 12.23 16.36 -47.42
N ALA A 41 12.68 17.41 -46.76
CA ALA A 41 13.92 17.41 -45.98
C ALA A 41 13.60 16.97 -44.54
N GLY A 42 14.43 16.08 -43.97
CA GLY A 42 14.45 15.87 -42.51
C GLY A 42 14.15 14.46 -41.98
N ALA A 43 14.54 13.39 -42.68
CA ALA A 43 14.93 12.18 -41.94
C ALA A 43 16.22 12.50 -41.14
N PRO A 44 16.37 12.05 -39.88
CA PRO A 44 17.64 12.17 -39.18
C PRO A 44 18.71 11.38 -39.92
N ALA A 45 19.83 12.04 -40.25
CA ALA A 45 20.93 11.42 -40.98
C ALA A 45 21.76 10.52 -40.06
N ASP A 46 21.27 9.30 -39.78
CA ASP A 46 22.05 8.24 -39.09
C ASP A 46 21.66 6.79 -39.44
N SER A 47 20.62 6.54 -40.25
CA SER A 47 20.34 5.19 -40.78
C SER A 47 20.69 5.07 -42.26
N LYS A 48 21.70 4.25 -42.56
CA LYS A 48 21.87 3.69 -43.91
C LYS A 48 20.68 2.76 -44.20
N ALA A 49 20.19 2.75 -45.43
CA ALA A 49 19.21 1.76 -45.87
C ALA A 49 19.77 0.36 -45.63
N GLY A 50 19.17 -0.40 -44.72
CA GLY A 50 19.58 -1.77 -44.37
C GLY A 50 19.55 -2.14 -42.89
N GLU A 51 19.56 -1.19 -41.95
CA GLU A 51 19.49 -1.51 -40.51
C GLU A 51 18.35 -0.77 -39.80
N TRP A 52 17.23 -1.48 -39.59
CA TRP A 52 16.07 -1.05 -38.80
C TRP A 52 16.38 -1.10 -37.30
N ARG A 53 17.26 -0.22 -36.81
CA ARG A 53 17.62 -0.18 -35.38
C ARG A 53 16.67 0.69 -34.57
N LEU A 54 16.32 0.18 -33.40
CA LEU A 54 15.72 0.94 -32.31
C LEU A 54 16.75 1.92 -31.73
N PRO A 55 16.28 3.09 -31.22
CA PRO A 55 17.15 4.08 -30.62
C PRO A 55 17.73 3.58 -29.29
N ALA A 56 19.03 3.74 -29.06
CA ALA A 56 19.70 3.25 -27.87
C ALA A 56 18.98 3.64 -26.55
N PRO A 57 18.94 2.75 -25.53
CA PRO A 57 18.27 3.02 -24.25
C PRO A 57 18.75 4.34 -23.63
N SER A 58 17.81 5.22 -23.35
CA SER A 58 18.06 6.65 -23.14
C SER A 58 18.03 7.09 -21.68
N GLY A 59 18.38 6.17 -20.77
CA GLY A 59 18.29 6.34 -19.33
C GLY A 59 16.85 6.33 -18.80
N ASP A 60 16.70 6.60 -17.51
CA ASP A 60 15.38 6.67 -16.88
C ASP A 60 14.68 8.00 -17.24
N ARG A 61 13.66 7.89 -18.10
CA ARG A 61 12.78 8.99 -18.50
C ARG A 61 11.46 8.88 -17.74
N SER A 62 10.74 9.98 -17.55
CA SER A 62 9.31 9.92 -17.21
C SER A 62 8.49 9.33 -18.36
N PHE A 63 7.31 8.78 -18.06
CA PHE A 63 6.33 8.44 -19.11
C PHE A 63 5.80 9.71 -19.81
N VAL A 64 5.68 10.84 -19.11
CA VAL A 64 5.42 12.16 -19.73
C VAL A 64 6.41 12.46 -20.87
N GLY A 65 5.90 12.85 -22.04
CA GLY A 65 6.64 13.29 -23.23
C GLY A 65 6.15 12.64 -24.54
N GLU A 66 6.96 12.75 -25.61
CA GLU A 66 6.71 12.05 -26.88
C GLU A 66 7.05 10.56 -26.76
N HIS A 67 6.08 9.72 -27.10
CA HIS A 67 6.21 8.28 -27.31
C HIS A 67 6.42 7.95 -28.78
N ARG A 68 7.32 7.00 -29.07
CA ARG A 68 7.61 6.55 -30.43
C ARG A 68 7.21 5.10 -30.62
N VAL A 69 6.40 4.84 -31.64
CA VAL A 69 5.95 3.48 -31.99
C VAL A 69 6.75 2.99 -33.20
N PHE A 70 7.29 1.77 -33.09
CA PHE A 70 8.09 1.11 -34.11
C PHE A 70 7.38 -0.18 -34.51
N VAL A 71 7.01 -0.32 -35.78
CA VAL A 71 6.25 -1.48 -36.26
C VAL A 71 7.15 -2.40 -37.07
N VAL A 72 7.22 -3.68 -36.67
CA VAL A 72 7.99 -4.72 -37.35
C VAL A 72 7.04 -5.82 -37.83
N PRO A 73 6.69 -5.84 -39.13
CA PRO A 73 6.01 -6.98 -39.74
C PRO A 73 6.95 -8.19 -39.76
N ALA A 74 6.52 -9.34 -39.25
CA ALA A 74 7.33 -10.53 -39.09
C ALA A 74 6.61 -11.82 -39.54
N TYR A 75 7.33 -12.70 -40.24
CA TYR A 75 6.80 -13.96 -40.79
C TYR A 75 7.86 -15.06 -40.71
N TRP A 76 7.48 -16.33 -40.65
CA TRP A 76 8.44 -17.47 -40.62
C TRP A 76 8.21 -18.49 -41.75
N SER A 77 6.97 -18.66 -42.20
CA SER A 77 6.58 -19.57 -43.28
C SER A 77 6.31 -18.84 -44.61
N GLY A 78 6.52 -19.54 -45.73
CA GLY A 78 6.16 -19.02 -47.06
C GLY A 78 6.99 -17.82 -47.55
N SER A 79 6.35 -17.02 -48.40
CA SER A 79 6.80 -15.71 -48.90
C SER A 79 6.32 -14.59 -47.97
N ALA A 80 7.01 -13.44 -48.01
CA ALA A 80 6.53 -12.24 -47.30
C ALA A 80 5.14 -11.83 -47.82
N PRO A 81 4.20 -11.43 -46.95
CA PRO A 81 2.95 -10.78 -47.33
C PRO A 81 3.16 -9.42 -48.00
N ASP A 82 2.05 -8.79 -48.42
CA ASP A 82 2.08 -7.43 -48.97
C ASP A 82 2.60 -6.41 -47.94
N PRO A 83 3.32 -5.35 -48.35
CA PRO A 83 3.82 -4.33 -47.43
C PRO A 83 2.68 -3.59 -46.71
N LEU A 84 2.83 -3.36 -45.40
CA LEU A 84 1.89 -2.52 -44.65
C LEU A 84 1.83 -1.09 -45.22
N ASP A 85 0.62 -0.56 -45.37
CA ASP A 85 0.42 0.86 -45.68
C ASP A 85 0.88 1.73 -44.52
N GLN A 86 2.05 2.36 -44.69
CA GLN A 86 2.64 3.28 -43.72
C GLN A 86 1.76 4.51 -43.45
N THR A 87 0.91 4.91 -44.41
CA THR A 87 -0.04 6.03 -44.28
C THR A 87 -1.13 5.66 -43.29
N SER A 88 -1.76 4.50 -43.45
CA SER A 88 -2.71 3.92 -42.49
C SER A 88 -2.09 3.77 -41.10
N VAL A 89 -0.92 3.13 -40.98
CA VAL A 89 -0.20 2.97 -39.70
C VAL A 89 0.05 4.32 -39.02
N SER A 90 0.59 5.30 -39.75
CA SER A 90 0.84 6.65 -39.21
C SER A 90 -0.45 7.37 -38.81
N THR A 91 -1.55 7.14 -39.51
CA THR A 91 -2.86 7.73 -39.19
C THR A 91 -3.39 7.16 -37.87
N ARG A 92 -3.32 5.83 -37.68
CA ARG A 92 -3.74 5.18 -36.42
C ARG A 92 -2.90 5.60 -35.22
N ILE A 93 -1.59 5.81 -35.41
CA ILE A 93 -0.73 6.36 -34.34
C ILE A 93 -1.09 7.84 -34.03
N ALA A 94 -1.49 8.63 -35.04
CA ALA A 94 -1.96 10.00 -34.83
C ALA A 94 -3.31 10.06 -34.08
N GLU A 95 -4.21 9.09 -34.29
CA GLU A 95 -5.44 8.92 -33.50
C GLU A 95 -5.14 8.64 -32.01
N ALA A 96 -4.14 7.78 -31.73
CA ALA A 96 -3.66 7.54 -30.36
C ALA A 96 -2.98 8.80 -29.77
N SER A 97 -2.15 9.49 -30.54
CA SER A 97 -1.49 10.74 -30.15
C SER A 97 -2.50 11.83 -29.76
N SER A 98 -3.59 11.94 -30.52
CA SER A 98 -4.67 12.89 -30.26
C SER A 98 -5.40 12.59 -28.96
N TYR A 99 -5.66 11.31 -28.67
CA TYR A 99 -6.23 10.85 -27.40
C TYR A 99 -5.30 11.20 -26.22
N TYR A 100 -4.02 10.79 -26.27
CA TYR A 100 -3.06 11.06 -25.19
C TYR A 100 -2.80 12.56 -24.98
N SER A 101 -2.75 13.34 -26.05
CA SER A 101 -2.64 14.80 -25.97
C SER A 101 -3.83 15.42 -25.25
N ALA A 102 -5.06 14.99 -25.58
CA ALA A 102 -6.27 15.48 -24.95
C ALA A 102 -6.33 15.17 -23.43
N ILE A 103 -6.06 13.93 -23.02
CA ILE A 103 -6.13 13.55 -21.59
C ILE A 103 -4.98 14.13 -20.74
N SER A 104 -3.86 14.46 -21.36
CA SER A 104 -2.66 14.93 -20.66
C SER A 104 -2.48 16.45 -20.67
N GLY A 105 -3.27 17.18 -21.47
CA GLY A 105 -3.04 18.60 -21.75
C GLY A 105 -1.80 18.84 -22.62
N GLY A 106 -1.56 17.98 -23.61
CA GLY A 106 -0.40 18.02 -24.51
C GLY A 106 0.92 17.55 -23.89
N ARG A 107 0.90 17.02 -22.66
CA ARG A 107 2.10 16.52 -21.95
C ARG A 107 2.54 15.13 -22.43
N MET A 108 1.65 14.36 -23.06
CA MET A 108 1.93 13.08 -23.69
C MET A 108 1.45 13.10 -25.14
N THR A 109 2.29 12.60 -26.05
CA THR A 109 1.99 12.47 -27.49
C THR A 109 2.54 11.15 -28.01
N ALA A 110 2.03 10.68 -29.15
CA ALA A 110 2.55 9.52 -29.86
C ALA A 110 2.99 9.88 -31.28
N LYS A 111 4.00 9.18 -31.80
CA LYS A 111 4.56 9.39 -33.13
C LYS A 111 5.06 8.08 -33.73
N LEU A 112 4.92 7.91 -35.04
CA LEU A 112 5.57 6.82 -35.76
C LEU A 112 7.09 7.06 -35.78
N GLY A 113 7.85 6.10 -35.24
CA GLY A 113 9.30 6.06 -35.35
C GLY A 113 9.71 5.57 -36.74
N TRP A 114 9.28 4.36 -37.10
CA TRP A 114 9.31 3.81 -38.46
C TRP A 114 8.46 2.53 -38.56
N VAL A 115 8.15 2.11 -39.79
CA VAL A 115 7.65 0.75 -40.11
C VAL A 115 8.73 0.04 -40.92
N SER A 116 9.17 -1.14 -40.50
CA SER A 116 10.15 -1.90 -41.28
C SER A 116 9.51 -2.61 -42.47
N GLY A 117 10.34 -3.10 -43.40
CA GLY A 117 9.90 -4.17 -44.30
C GLY A 117 9.65 -5.47 -43.53
N TRP A 118 9.01 -6.45 -44.16
CA TRP A 118 8.80 -7.79 -43.60
C TRP A 118 10.10 -8.47 -43.19
N GLN A 119 10.18 -8.93 -41.94
CA GLN A 119 11.32 -9.64 -41.38
C GLN A 119 11.05 -11.14 -41.36
N LYS A 120 11.91 -11.93 -42.02
CA LYS A 120 11.80 -13.39 -41.97
C LYS A 120 12.47 -13.92 -40.70
N LEU A 121 11.68 -14.47 -39.79
CA LEU A 121 12.17 -15.08 -38.55
C LEU A 121 12.61 -16.53 -38.81
N ASN A 122 13.72 -16.94 -38.19
CA ASN A 122 14.21 -18.31 -38.21
C ASN A 122 13.79 -19.03 -36.92
N LEU A 123 12.56 -19.54 -36.89
CA LEU A 123 12.00 -20.28 -35.77
C LEU A 123 12.12 -21.79 -35.98
N THR A 124 12.27 -22.56 -34.90
CA THR A 124 12.11 -24.01 -34.97
C THR A 124 10.65 -24.38 -35.27
N SER A 125 10.42 -25.58 -35.83
CA SER A 125 9.04 -26.05 -36.12
C SER A 125 8.14 -26.09 -34.89
N ALA A 126 8.71 -26.29 -33.69
CA ALA A 126 7.98 -26.23 -32.44
C ALA A 126 7.54 -24.79 -32.12
N GLN A 127 8.48 -23.84 -32.13
CA GLN A 127 8.22 -22.42 -31.84
C GLN A 127 7.24 -21.78 -32.84
N ALA A 128 7.38 -22.10 -34.14
CA ALA A 128 6.47 -21.66 -35.18
C ALA A 128 5.08 -22.29 -35.02
N GLY A 129 5.01 -23.59 -34.71
CA GLY A 129 3.74 -24.31 -34.52
C GLY A 129 2.96 -23.93 -33.26
N SER A 130 3.63 -23.36 -32.24
CA SER A 130 3.02 -22.94 -30.98
C SER A 130 2.87 -21.42 -30.82
N CYS A 131 3.23 -20.62 -31.84
CA CYS A 131 3.36 -19.17 -31.76
C CYS A 131 4.12 -18.70 -30.50
N ASP A 132 5.36 -19.18 -30.32
CA ASP A 132 6.20 -18.83 -29.18
C ASP A 132 6.56 -17.33 -29.20
N LEU A 133 5.80 -16.53 -28.46
CA LEU A 133 5.97 -15.07 -28.37
C LEU A 133 7.34 -14.66 -27.83
N ALA A 134 7.96 -15.45 -26.95
CA ALA A 134 9.29 -15.16 -26.47
C ALA A 134 10.32 -15.34 -27.60
N ALA A 135 10.25 -16.45 -28.33
CA ALA A 135 11.12 -16.71 -29.48
C ALA A 135 10.89 -15.71 -30.64
N ILE A 136 9.64 -15.33 -30.93
CA ILE A 136 9.29 -14.30 -31.92
C ILE A 136 9.87 -12.94 -31.48
N GLY A 137 9.69 -12.59 -30.20
CA GLY A 137 10.25 -11.39 -29.59
C GLY A 137 11.77 -11.34 -29.73
N ASP A 138 12.48 -12.37 -29.26
CA ASP A 138 13.95 -12.46 -29.33
C ASP A 138 14.47 -12.42 -30.77
N ALA A 139 13.80 -13.10 -31.71
CA ALA A 139 14.17 -13.08 -33.12
C ALA A 139 14.04 -11.68 -33.74
N VAL A 140 12.97 -10.94 -33.45
CA VAL A 140 12.84 -9.54 -33.85
C VAL A 140 13.88 -8.66 -33.15
N ARG A 141 14.13 -8.87 -31.85
CA ARG A 141 15.13 -8.11 -31.08
C ARG A 141 16.55 -8.29 -31.59
N ALA A 142 16.91 -9.46 -32.12
CA ALA A 142 18.20 -9.67 -32.78
C ALA A 142 18.39 -8.77 -34.02
N ILE A 143 17.29 -8.45 -34.72
CA ILE A 143 17.28 -7.55 -35.88
C ILE A 143 17.28 -6.09 -35.42
N VAL A 144 16.35 -5.69 -34.55
CA VAL A 144 16.08 -4.27 -34.28
C VAL A 144 16.75 -3.72 -33.02
N GLY A 145 17.22 -4.57 -32.11
CA GLY A 145 17.84 -4.17 -30.84
C GLY A 145 16.81 -3.80 -29.75
N SER A 146 17.17 -2.85 -28.90
CA SER A 146 16.35 -2.37 -27.76
C SER A 146 16.15 -0.85 -27.80
N ALA A 147 15.06 -0.39 -27.17
CA ALA A 147 14.74 1.02 -27.03
C ALA A 147 14.63 1.48 -25.55
N GLY A 148 14.10 2.67 -25.28
CA GLY A 148 13.86 3.18 -23.93
C GLY A 148 12.39 3.32 -23.53
N ARG A 149 12.13 3.88 -22.34
CA ARG A 149 10.81 3.87 -21.66
C ARG A 149 9.61 4.42 -22.43
N ARG A 150 9.82 5.32 -23.39
CA ARG A 150 8.76 5.91 -24.23
C ARG A 150 8.75 5.37 -25.67
N ASP A 151 9.51 4.31 -25.90
CA ASP A 151 9.59 3.64 -27.18
C ASP A 151 8.80 2.32 -27.11
N HIS A 152 8.03 2.02 -28.14
CA HIS A 152 7.11 0.87 -28.16
C HIS A 152 7.34 0.06 -29.43
N LEU A 153 7.72 -1.20 -29.27
CA LEU A 153 7.88 -2.16 -30.35
C LEU A 153 6.56 -2.92 -30.57
N VAL A 154 5.99 -2.80 -31.77
CA VAL A 154 4.81 -3.56 -32.19
C VAL A 154 5.25 -4.57 -33.24
N ILE A 155 5.17 -5.86 -32.90
CA ILE A 155 5.43 -6.96 -33.83
C ILE A 155 4.10 -7.30 -34.52
N TYR A 156 4.03 -7.10 -35.83
CA TYR A 156 2.84 -7.39 -36.62
C TYR A 156 2.99 -8.74 -37.35
N LEU A 157 1.96 -9.58 -37.22
CA LEU A 157 1.82 -10.87 -37.86
C LEU A 157 0.61 -10.79 -38.81
N ASP A 158 0.69 -11.38 -40.00
CA ASP A 158 -0.44 -11.33 -40.96
C ASP A 158 -1.34 -12.56 -40.85
N ASN A 159 -2.26 -12.53 -39.89
CA ASN A 159 -3.26 -13.58 -39.68
C ASN A 159 -2.64 -14.99 -39.56
N GLU A 160 -1.48 -15.07 -38.89
CA GLU A 160 -0.72 -16.30 -38.69
C GLU A 160 -1.55 -17.31 -37.88
N ALA A 161 -1.93 -18.41 -38.52
CA ALA A 161 -2.91 -19.37 -38.00
C ALA A 161 -2.44 -20.15 -36.75
N ALA A 162 -1.15 -20.08 -36.40
CA ALA A 162 -0.63 -20.63 -35.15
C ALA A 162 -0.85 -19.71 -33.94
N CYS A 163 -1.22 -18.44 -34.16
CA CYS A 163 -1.30 -17.39 -33.15
C CYS A 163 -2.78 -17.07 -32.83
N ASP A 164 -3.34 -17.74 -31.83
CA ASP A 164 -4.74 -17.59 -31.40
C ASP A 164 -4.95 -16.34 -30.51
N PHE A 165 -4.66 -15.16 -31.07
CA PHE A 165 -4.94 -13.84 -30.48
C PHE A 165 -5.05 -12.79 -31.58
N THR A 166 -5.78 -11.70 -31.34
CA THR A 166 -5.79 -10.50 -32.19
C THR A 166 -4.63 -9.55 -31.85
N ASP A 167 -4.39 -9.38 -30.55
CA ASP A 167 -3.29 -8.63 -29.99
C ASP A 167 -2.94 -9.14 -28.58
N TYR A 168 -1.66 -9.00 -28.24
CA TYR A 168 -1.07 -9.44 -26.97
C TYR A 168 -0.04 -8.40 -26.53
N GLU A 169 -0.38 -7.61 -25.52
CA GLU A 169 0.49 -6.60 -24.92
C GLU A 169 1.29 -7.18 -23.74
N VAL A 170 2.59 -6.90 -23.68
CA VAL A 170 3.40 -7.22 -22.50
C VAL A 170 3.13 -6.16 -21.42
N PRO A 171 2.68 -6.56 -20.20
CA PRO A 171 2.38 -5.60 -19.14
C PRO A 171 3.63 -4.89 -18.61
N GLY A 172 3.68 -3.57 -18.79
CA GLY A 172 4.83 -2.76 -18.44
C GLY A 172 5.97 -2.79 -19.47
N LEU A 173 7.15 -2.40 -19.01
CA LEU A 173 8.37 -2.40 -19.82
C LEU A 173 9.02 -3.79 -19.80
N THR A 174 9.65 -4.15 -20.93
CA THR A 174 10.56 -5.30 -21.02
C THR A 174 11.77 -5.15 -20.10
N ASP A 175 12.58 -6.20 -19.97
CA ASP A 175 13.88 -6.13 -19.32
C ASP A 175 14.87 -5.17 -20.02
N LYS A 176 14.57 -4.78 -21.26
CA LYS A 176 15.34 -3.76 -22.02
C LYS A 176 14.85 -2.33 -21.75
N GLY A 177 13.72 -2.17 -21.06
CA GLY A 177 13.20 -0.88 -20.62
C GLY A 177 12.27 -0.18 -21.61
N ASP A 178 11.74 -0.87 -22.62
CA ASP A 178 10.79 -0.37 -23.62
C ASP A 178 9.48 -1.18 -23.64
N GLY A 179 8.48 -0.69 -24.38
CA GLY A 179 7.20 -1.38 -24.56
C GLY A 179 7.26 -2.47 -25.63
N LEU A 180 6.50 -3.55 -25.46
CA LEU A 180 6.35 -4.63 -26.44
C LEU A 180 4.88 -5.06 -26.56
N THR A 181 4.42 -5.18 -27.80
CA THR A 181 3.10 -5.71 -28.17
C THR A 181 3.22 -6.55 -29.44
N PHE A 182 2.45 -7.63 -29.50
CA PHE A 182 2.24 -8.43 -30.70
C PHE A 182 0.82 -8.15 -31.22
N SER A 183 0.62 -8.10 -32.52
CA SER A 183 -0.72 -8.10 -33.12
C SER A 183 -0.76 -8.99 -34.35
N ASN A 184 -1.86 -9.71 -34.51
CA ASN A 184 -2.13 -10.64 -35.59
C ASN A 184 -3.31 -10.13 -36.42
N GLY A 185 -3.04 -9.69 -37.65
CA GLY A 185 -4.06 -9.23 -38.60
C GLY A 185 -4.69 -7.86 -38.34
N VAL A 186 -4.32 -7.14 -37.27
CA VAL A 186 -4.94 -5.85 -36.90
C VAL A 186 -3.92 -4.70 -36.80
N ILE A 187 -4.28 -3.57 -37.42
CA ILE A 187 -3.67 -2.25 -37.20
C ILE A 187 -4.81 -1.25 -37.01
N SER A 188 -5.02 -0.81 -35.77
CA SER A 188 -6.12 0.09 -35.39
C SER A 188 -5.64 1.22 -34.47
N GLY A 189 -6.44 2.27 -34.32
CA GLY A 189 -6.18 3.33 -33.33
C GLY A 189 -6.19 2.78 -31.91
N ASP A 190 -7.06 1.80 -31.63
CA ASP A 190 -7.22 1.19 -30.30
C ASP A 190 -6.01 0.35 -29.89
N LEU A 191 -5.40 -0.38 -30.84
CA LEU A 191 -4.13 -1.07 -30.63
C LEU A 191 -3.07 -0.08 -30.12
N PHE A 192 -2.84 1.03 -30.84
CA PHE A 192 -1.82 2.01 -30.44
C PHE A 192 -2.19 2.81 -29.19
N ARG A 193 -3.48 2.88 -28.82
CA ARG A 193 -3.91 3.41 -27.51
C ARG A 193 -3.51 2.43 -26.39
N ARG A 194 -3.84 1.14 -26.52
CA ARG A 194 -3.50 0.11 -25.53
C ARG A 194 -2.00 -0.07 -25.34
N VAL A 195 -1.22 -0.09 -26.44
CA VAL A 195 0.26 -0.15 -26.42
C VAL A 195 0.86 0.81 -25.41
N ILE A 196 0.47 2.10 -25.43
CA ILE A 196 1.04 3.10 -24.54
C ILE A 196 0.58 2.90 -23.09
N SER A 197 -0.71 2.60 -22.84
CA SER A 197 -1.26 2.37 -21.50
C SER A 197 -0.66 1.13 -20.83
N ILE A 198 -0.75 -0.04 -21.49
CA ILE A 198 -0.39 -1.33 -20.90
C ILE A 198 1.12 -1.45 -20.73
N ASN A 199 1.93 -0.99 -21.69
CA ASN A 199 3.39 -0.93 -21.49
C ASN A 199 3.81 0.11 -20.41
N SER A 200 2.93 1.04 -20.05
CA SER A 200 3.13 1.97 -18.93
C SER A 200 2.60 1.42 -17.59
N ARG A 201 2.21 0.14 -17.53
CA ARG A 201 1.59 -0.53 -16.37
C ARG A 201 0.26 0.07 -15.93
N ALA A 202 -0.55 0.60 -16.86
CA ALA A 202 -1.99 0.69 -16.64
C ALA A 202 -2.59 -0.73 -16.56
N ALA A 203 -3.67 -0.88 -15.81
CA ALA A 203 -4.39 -2.15 -15.70
C ALA A 203 -5.25 -2.38 -16.94
N SER A 204 -5.36 -3.62 -17.40
CA SER A 204 -6.52 -4.07 -18.18
C SER A 204 -7.67 -4.30 -17.20
N THR A 205 -8.88 -3.93 -17.60
CA THR A 205 -10.03 -3.92 -16.68
C THR A 205 -11.23 -4.65 -17.27
N GLY A 206 -11.66 -5.71 -16.58
CA GLY A 206 -12.93 -6.37 -16.80
C GLY A 206 -13.99 -5.88 -15.81
N SER A 207 -15.12 -6.57 -15.73
CA SER A 207 -16.20 -6.24 -14.79
C SER A 207 -16.66 -7.47 -14.03
N LEU A 208 -17.18 -7.27 -12.82
CA LEU A 208 -17.80 -8.36 -12.06
C LEU A 208 -19.26 -8.58 -12.49
N ASP A 209 -19.69 -9.84 -12.44
CA ASP A 209 -21.07 -10.27 -12.50
C ASP A 209 -21.36 -11.10 -11.24
N CYS A 210 -21.95 -10.47 -10.24
CA CYS A 210 -22.14 -11.02 -8.89
C CYS A 210 -23.61 -11.34 -8.63
N ALA A 211 -23.89 -12.46 -7.95
CA ALA A 211 -25.27 -12.89 -7.72
C ALA A 211 -25.51 -13.83 -6.54
N GLU A 212 -26.52 -13.54 -5.74
CA GLU A 212 -27.00 -14.47 -4.71
C GLU A 212 -28.13 -15.34 -5.29
N GLY A 213 -27.74 -16.55 -5.72
CA GLY A 213 -28.61 -17.43 -6.50
C GLY A 213 -28.87 -16.84 -7.88
N ALA A 214 -30.15 -16.59 -8.21
CA ALA A 214 -30.51 -15.94 -9.47
C ALA A 214 -30.39 -14.40 -9.41
N THR A 215 -30.45 -13.81 -8.21
CA THR A 215 -30.55 -12.37 -7.97
C THR A 215 -29.20 -11.68 -8.17
N PRO A 216 -29.06 -10.72 -9.10
CA PRO A 216 -27.85 -9.90 -9.21
C PRO A 216 -27.64 -9.06 -7.94
N VAL A 217 -26.39 -8.90 -7.51
CA VAL A 217 -25.98 -8.06 -6.36
C VAL A 217 -24.65 -7.37 -6.67
N PRO A 218 -24.27 -6.26 -6.02
CA PRO A 218 -23.03 -5.54 -6.40
C PRO A 218 -21.72 -6.27 -6.12
N LEU A 219 -21.65 -7.04 -5.04
CA LEU A 219 -20.49 -7.86 -4.67
C LEU A 219 -20.94 -9.01 -3.78
N SER A 220 -20.46 -10.22 -4.06
CA SER A 220 -20.76 -11.45 -3.31
C SER A 220 -19.59 -12.44 -3.38
N SER A 221 -19.72 -13.59 -2.70
CA SER A 221 -18.77 -14.72 -2.82
C SER A 221 -18.89 -15.51 -4.13
N THR A 222 -19.86 -15.14 -4.98
CA THR A 222 -20.29 -15.80 -6.21
C THR A 222 -20.09 -14.92 -7.45
N CYS A 223 -19.25 -13.89 -7.33
CA CYS A 223 -18.86 -13.06 -8.47
C CYS A 223 -18.09 -13.85 -9.52
N GLU A 224 -18.52 -13.76 -10.76
CA GLU A 224 -17.77 -14.21 -11.93
C GLU A 224 -17.12 -13.00 -12.62
N TYR A 225 -15.86 -13.16 -13.03
CA TYR A 225 -15.13 -12.13 -13.77
C TYR A 225 -15.52 -12.18 -15.26
N ARG A 226 -15.97 -11.05 -15.81
CA ARG A 226 -16.24 -10.87 -17.25
C ARG A 226 -15.09 -10.12 -17.90
N ASP A 227 -14.28 -10.86 -18.67
CA ASP A 227 -13.02 -10.34 -19.21
C ASP A 227 -13.19 -9.13 -20.15
N ARG A 228 -12.26 -8.19 -20.02
CA ARG A 228 -12.09 -6.96 -20.82
C ARG A 228 -13.31 -6.04 -20.97
N THR A 229 -14.38 -6.23 -20.19
CA THR A 229 -15.63 -5.48 -20.36
C THR A 229 -15.74 -4.31 -19.39
N ASP A 230 -15.03 -3.23 -19.70
CA ASP A 230 -15.11 -1.95 -18.99
C ASP A 230 -15.11 -0.79 -20.02
N PRO A 231 -16.20 -0.02 -20.16
CA PRO A 231 -16.22 1.15 -21.04
C PRO A 231 -15.44 2.35 -20.48
N TRP A 232 -15.17 2.39 -19.17
CA TRP A 232 -14.50 3.50 -18.47
C TRP A 232 -12.96 3.42 -18.49
N ASP A 233 -12.35 2.31 -18.91
CA ASP A 233 -10.88 2.13 -18.93
C ASP A 233 -10.31 1.98 -20.37
N PRO A 234 -9.39 2.87 -20.85
CA PRO A 234 -8.82 2.82 -22.19
C PRO A 234 -8.03 1.57 -22.59
N THR A 235 -7.81 0.64 -21.67
CA THR A 235 -7.19 -0.66 -21.95
C THR A 235 -8.17 -1.74 -22.41
N SER A 236 -9.47 -1.50 -22.25
CA SER A 236 -10.49 -2.54 -22.29
C SER A 236 -11.22 -2.63 -23.64
N VAL A 237 -12.11 -3.61 -23.81
CA VAL A 237 -12.92 -3.79 -25.02
C VAL A 237 -14.17 -2.91 -24.92
N HIS A 238 -14.19 -1.87 -25.75
CA HIS A 238 -15.30 -0.94 -25.88
C HIS A 238 -16.28 -1.43 -26.94
N SER A 239 -17.36 -2.11 -26.52
CA SER A 239 -18.42 -2.57 -27.43
C SER A 239 -19.30 -1.44 -27.98
N TYR A 240 -19.12 -0.21 -27.49
CA TYR A 240 -19.86 1.00 -27.83
C TYR A 240 -19.10 2.23 -27.30
N GLY A 241 -19.41 3.42 -27.84
CA GLY A 241 -18.84 4.70 -27.40
C GLY A 241 -17.38 4.97 -27.84
N PRO A 242 -16.89 6.20 -27.66
CA PRO A 242 -15.47 6.51 -27.69
C PRO A 242 -14.81 6.15 -26.34
N ILE A 243 -13.48 6.13 -26.32
CA ILE A 243 -12.71 5.68 -25.16
C ILE A 243 -12.70 6.74 -24.04
N GLY A 244 -13.05 6.32 -22.81
CA GLY A 244 -13.06 7.18 -21.61
C GLY A 244 -11.70 7.69 -21.13
N MET A 245 -11.73 8.48 -20.06
CA MET A 245 -10.55 8.90 -19.28
C MET A 245 -9.87 7.70 -18.60
N PRO A 246 -8.53 7.63 -18.55
CA PRO A 246 -7.84 6.66 -17.70
C PRO A 246 -8.06 6.98 -16.23
N MET A 247 -8.20 5.93 -15.42
CA MET A 247 -8.31 5.99 -13.95
C MET A 247 -7.21 6.83 -13.28
N ALA A 248 -7.49 7.34 -12.08
CA ALA A 248 -6.52 8.15 -11.33
C ALA A 248 -5.21 7.40 -11.03
N ASP A 249 -5.28 6.09 -10.75
CA ASP A 249 -4.11 5.19 -10.64
C ASP A 249 -3.24 5.21 -11.92
N SER A 250 -3.86 5.12 -13.10
CA SER A 250 -3.17 5.19 -14.39
C SER A 250 -2.56 6.57 -14.65
N LEU A 251 -3.31 7.65 -14.36
CA LEU A 251 -2.79 9.03 -14.45
C LEU A 251 -1.59 9.27 -13.51
N ALA A 252 -1.61 8.69 -12.31
CA ALA A 252 -0.50 8.77 -11.36
C ALA A 252 0.74 8.00 -11.87
N ARG A 253 0.55 6.80 -12.44
CA ARG A 253 1.63 5.99 -13.06
C ARG A 253 2.28 6.68 -14.26
N PHE A 254 1.49 7.36 -15.08
CA PHE A 254 2.01 8.16 -16.19
C PHE A 254 2.79 9.39 -15.71
N GLY A 255 2.65 9.79 -14.43
CA GLY A 255 3.20 11.02 -13.88
C GLY A 255 2.40 12.27 -14.29
N LEU A 256 1.12 12.10 -14.66
CA LEU A 256 0.24 13.21 -15.01
C LEU A 256 -0.36 13.90 -13.79
N ILE A 257 -0.48 13.20 -12.66
CA ILE A 257 -0.90 13.70 -11.35
C ILE A 257 0.07 13.26 -10.24
N SER A 258 0.05 13.91 -9.09
CA SER A 258 0.93 13.60 -7.95
C SER A 258 0.35 12.52 -7.03
N ALA A 259 1.17 11.94 -6.16
CA ALA A 259 0.70 11.03 -5.11
C ALA A 259 -0.28 11.70 -4.12
N SER A 260 -0.23 13.03 -3.96
CA SER A 260 -1.21 13.79 -3.18
C SER A 260 -2.56 13.97 -3.90
N ASP A 261 -2.59 13.87 -5.23
CA ASP A 261 -3.84 13.89 -6.01
C ASP A 261 -4.49 12.49 -6.08
N TYR A 262 -3.79 11.44 -5.63
CA TYR A 262 -4.29 10.07 -5.54
C TYR A 262 -3.83 9.37 -4.25
N PRO A 263 -4.32 9.80 -3.08
CA PRO A 263 -3.89 9.30 -1.79
C PRO A 263 -4.40 7.88 -1.48
N ALA A 264 -3.64 7.16 -0.66
CA ALA A 264 -4.13 5.99 0.05
C ALA A 264 -5.00 6.41 1.25
N ALA A 265 -6.13 5.75 1.46
CA ALA A 265 -6.89 5.82 2.69
C ALA A 265 -6.41 4.73 3.67
N THR A 266 -6.34 5.04 4.97
CA THR A 266 -5.93 4.08 5.99
C THR A 266 -7.06 3.08 6.26
N THR A 267 -6.86 1.80 5.89
CA THR A 267 -7.83 0.73 6.15
C THR A 267 -8.15 0.63 7.65
N GLY A 268 -9.44 0.69 7.99
CA GLY A 268 -9.94 0.70 9.36
C GLY A 268 -10.13 2.08 9.99
N GLU A 269 -9.67 3.17 9.36
CA GLU A 269 -9.97 4.55 9.77
C GLU A 269 -11.02 5.17 8.83
N ASN A 270 -12.10 5.71 9.39
CA ASN A 270 -13.11 6.40 8.59
C ASN A 270 -12.56 7.74 8.08
N ALA A 271 -12.80 8.07 6.82
CA ALA A 271 -12.28 9.26 6.15
C ALA A 271 -13.31 9.85 5.19
N THR A 272 -13.21 11.14 4.91
CA THR A 272 -14.02 11.81 3.88
C THR A 272 -13.10 12.49 2.88
N PHE A 273 -13.30 12.19 1.60
CA PHE A 273 -12.54 12.75 0.49
C PHE A 273 -13.43 13.67 -0.34
N THR A 274 -12.85 14.75 -0.88
CA THR A 274 -13.45 15.50 -1.98
C THR A 274 -12.64 15.20 -3.22
N ILE A 275 -13.23 14.45 -4.15
CA ILE A 275 -12.60 14.02 -5.40
C ILE A 275 -13.21 14.81 -6.57
N ALA A 276 -12.35 15.41 -7.38
CA ALA A 276 -12.74 16.10 -8.60
C ALA A 276 -12.65 15.14 -9.80
N PRO A 277 -13.46 15.33 -10.86
CA PRO A 277 -13.48 14.46 -12.03
C PRO A 277 -12.10 14.22 -12.63
N LEU A 278 -11.92 13.06 -13.28
CA LEU A 278 -10.65 12.70 -13.93
C LEU A 278 -10.14 13.77 -14.92
N THR A 279 -11.05 14.52 -15.55
CA THR A 279 -10.77 15.61 -16.51
C THR A 279 -10.30 16.93 -15.89
N ALA A 280 -10.38 17.11 -14.58
CA ALA A 280 -10.02 18.38 -13.95
C ALA A 280 -8.49 18.63 -13.97
N ALA A 281 -8.09 19.91 -13.87
CA ALA A 281 -6.66 20.30 -13.99
C ALA A 281 -5.84 20.19 -12.68
N SER A 282 -6.47 20.26 -11.50
CA SER A 282 -5.80 20.19 -10.18
C SER A 282 -6.66 19.52 -9.10
N GLY A 283 -6.06 19.09 -7.99
CA GLY A 283 -6.75 18.51 -6.83
C GLY A 283 -6.95 16.99 -6.95
N THR A 284 -7.43 16.37 -5.87
CA THR A 284 -7.61 14.91 -5.77
C THR A 284 -8.52 14.36 -6.88
N ARG A 285 -8.07 13.32 -7.60
CA ARG A 285 -8.78 12.66 -8.71
C ARG A 285 -9.54 11.40 -8.30
N GLY A 286 -9.11 10.81 -7.20
CA GLY A 286 -9.60 9.56 -6.66
C GLY A 286 -8.82 9.21 -5.40
N PHE A 287 -9.08 8.07 -4.81
CA PHE A 287 -8.27 7.49 -3.73
C PHE A 287 -8.25 5.97 -3.86
N TYR A 288 -7.46 5.29 -3.01
CA TYR A 288 -7.54 3.83 -2.90
C TYR A 288 -7.41 3.34 -1.47
N PHE A 289 -7.90 2.13 -1.20
CA PHE A 289 -7.70 1.43 0.07
C PHE A 289 -7.53 -0.07 -0.17
N ASP A 290 -6.79 -0.73 0.73
CA ASP A 290 -6.50 -2.16 0.62
C ASP A 290 -7.30 -2.90 1.71
N GLU A 291 -8.18 -3.82 1.33
CA GLU A 291 -8.94 -4.66 2.29
C GLU A 291 -9.20 -6.07 1.74
N ASP A 292 -9.15 -7.06 2.64
CA ASP A 292 -9.36 -8.50 2.38
C ASP A 292 -8.58 -9.07 1.18
N GLY A 293 -7.32 -8.64 1.03
CA GLY A 293 -6.45 -9.10 -0.06
C GLY A 293 -6.67 -8.38 -1.40
N TYR A 294 -7.53 -7.37 -1.46
CA TYR A 294 -7.78 -6.56 -2.65
C TYR A 294 -7.44 -5.09 -2.43
N ARG A 295 -7.09 -4.39 -3.51
CA ARG A 295 -7.11 -2.93 -3.61
C ARG A 295 -8.42 -2.48 -4.22
N TYR A 296 -9.05 -1.49 -3.62
CA TYR A 296 -10.21 -0.78 -4.16
C TYR A 296 -9.76 0.60 -4.58
N HIS A 297 -9.90 0.90 -5.87
CA HIS A 297 -9.65 2.20 -6.49
C HIS A 297 -10.98 2.94 -6.62
N VAL A 298 -11.06 4.18 -6.16
CA VAL A 298 -12.29 5.00 -6.16
C VAL A 298 -12.04 6.28 -6.96
N ASP A 299 -12.76 6.43 -8.07
CA ASP A 299 -12.63 7.57 -9.01
C ASP A 299 -14.00 8.27 -9.20
N TYR A 300 -14.00 9.52 -9.68
CA TYR A 300 -15.23 10.24 -10.01
C TYR A 300 -15.33 10.54 -11.51
N ARG A 301 -16.44 10.09 -12.13
CA ARG A 301 -16.72 10.22 -13.56
C ARG A 301 -17.90 11.15 -13.80
N VAL A 302 -17.75 12.08 -14.73
CA VAL A 302 -18.83 12.99 -15.15
C VAL A 302 -18.77 13.20 -16.67
N PRO A 303 -19.89 13.53 -17.34
CA PRO A 303 -19.95 13.75 -18.79
C PRO A 303 -19.09 14.94 -19.27
N SER A 304 -17.78 14.72 -19.44
CA SER A 304 -16.81 15.76 -19.77
C SER A 304 -15.55 15.19 -20.44
N GLY A 305 -14.90 15.95 -21.31
CA GLY A 305 -13.64 15.52 -21.95
C GLY A 305 -13.80 14.20 -22.71
N GLN A 306 -12.91 13.22 -22.43
CA GLN A 306 -13.05 11.87 -22.99
C GLN A 306 -14.20 11.05 -22.38
N ASP A 307 -14.78 11.50 -21.26
CA ASP A 307 -15.97 10.90 -20.64
C ASP A 307 -17.29 11.57 -21.09
N ALA A 308 -17.25 12.46 -22.10
CA ALA A 308 -18.45 13.20 -22.56
C ALA A 308 -19.55 12.33 -23.20
N TRP A 309 -19.33 11.02 -23.32
CA TRP A 309 -20.29 10.01 -23.76
C TRP A 309 -21.06 9.35 -22.61
N ILE A 310 -20.65 9.56 -21.35
CA ILE A 310 -21.41 9.11 -20.18
C ILE A 310 -22.79 9.77 -20.23
N ASP A 311 -23.85 8.97 -20.22
CA ASP A 311 -25.23 9.42 -20.32
C ASP A 311 -26.12 8.47 -19.52
N ASP A 312 -27.00 9.01 -18.67
CA ASP A 312 -27.93 8.22 -17.85
C ASP A 312 -29.20 7.83 -18.65
N ARG A 313 -29.13 7.88 -20.00
CA ARG A 313 -30.27 7.68 -20.89
C ARG A 313 -30.41 6.23 -21.35
N THR A 314 -31.67 5.83 -21.55
CA THR A 314 -32.01 4.62 -22.27
C THR A 314 -32.00 4.89 -23.78
N LEU A 315 -31.12 4.22 -24.53
CA LEU A 315 -31.09 4.21 -26.00
C LEU A 315 -31.75 2.95 -26.54
N VAL A 316 -32.20 2.96 -27.81
CA VAL A 316 -32.71 1.77 -28.49
C VAL A 316 -31.81 1.42 -29.66
N ILE A 317 -31.03 0.34 -29.52
CA ILE A 317 -30.13 -0.17 -30.57
C ILE A 317 -30.73 -1.45 -31.15
N ASN A 318 -31.00 -1.47 -32.46
CA ASN A 318 -31.61 -2.58 -33.18
C ASN A 318 -32.94 -3.08 -32.55
N GLY A 319 -33.76 -2.17 -32.02
CA GLY A 319 -35.03 -2.48 -31.36
C GLY A 319 -34.91 -2.96 -29.91
N VAL A 320 -33.70 -3.02 -29.35
CA VAL A 320 -33.45 -3.40 -27.95
C VAL A 320 -33.16 -2.14 -27.11
N PRO A 321 -33.97 -1.83 -26.09
CA PRO A 321 -33.63 -0.82 -25.09
C PRO A 321 -32.35 -1.19 -24.32
N ARG A 322 -31.45 -0.24 -24.15
CA ARG A 322 -30.17 -0.35 -23.46
C ARG A 322 -29.98 0.89 -22.60
N THR A 323 -29.48 0.72 -21.38
CA THR A 323 -29.12 1.81 -20.47
C THR A 323 -27.65 2.10 -20.64
N ASP A 324 -27.32 3.30 -21.14
CA ASP A 324 -25.92 3.67 -21.26
C ASP A 324 -25.25 3.69 -19.86
N PRO A 325 -23.95 3.38 -19.80
CA PRO A 325 -23.14 3.52 -18.59
C PRO A 325 -23.17 4.93 -17.99
N GLY A 326 -23.88 5.06 -16.87
CA GLY A 326 -23.95 6.30 -16.09
C GLY A 326 -22.65 6.70 -15.39
N GLY A 327 -22.67 7.88 -14.79
CA GLY A 327 -21.49 8.51 -14.19
C GLY A 327 -21.23 8.11 -12.75
N GLY A 328 -20.92 9.11 -11.92
CA GLY A 328 -20.89 8.96 -10.47
C GLY A 328 -19.53 8.52 -9.91
N VAL A 329 -19.57 8.07 -8.66
CA VAL A 329 -18.41 7.56 -7.93
C VAL A 329 -18.27 6.07 -8.21
N ILE A 330 -17.34 5.73 -9.11
CA ILE A 330 -17.09 4.34 -9.52
C ILE A 330 -16.03 3.69 -8.63
N VAL A 331 -16.08 2.36 -8.53
CA VAL A 331 -15.06 1.58 -7.82
C VAL A 331 -14.57 0.42 -8.66
N HIS A 332 -13.27 0.22 -8.67
CA HIS A 332 -12.61 -0.95 -9.23
C HIS A 332 -11.86 -1.72 -8.16
N ARG A 333 -11.98 -3.05 -8.19
CA ARG A 333 -11.23 -3.98 -7.35
C ARG A 333 -10.04 -4.56 -8.12
N GLN A 334 -8.92 -4.77 -7.45
CA GLN A 334 -7.75 -5.46 -8.00
C GLN A 334 -7.17 -6.40 -6.94
N LEU A 335 -6.84 -7.64 -7.29
CA LEU A 335 -6.22 -8.59 -6.37
C LEU A 335 -4.80 -8.14 -6.00
N LEU A 336 -4.46 -8.09 -4.71
CA LEU A 336 -3.11 -7.73 -4.28
C LEU A 336 -2.12 -8.82 -4.68
N GLY A 337 -1.05 -8.43 -5.37
CA GLY A 337 -0.02 -9.35 -5.85
C GLY A 337 -0.36 -10.08 -7.15
N SER A 338 -1.52 -9.82 -7.77
CA SER A 338 -1.74 -10.23 -9.17
C SER A 338 -0.92 -9.38 -10.14
N GLU A 339 -0.83 -9.84 -11.39
CA GLU A 339 -0.43 -8.95 -12.47
C GLU A 339 -1.39 -7.76 -12.56
N ILE A 340 -0.88 -6.64 -13.08
CA ILE A 340 -1.60 -5.37 -13.09
C ILE A 340 -2.80 -5.44 -14.06
N GLY A 341 -2.82 -6.40 -14.98
CA GLY A 341 -3.89 -6.63 -15.96
C GLY A 341 -5.22 -7.22 -15.44
N ASN A 342 -5.35 -7.52 -14.15
CA ASN A 342 -6.56 -8.11 -13.57
C ASN A 342 -7.25 -7.13 -12.61
N ARG A 343 -7.94 -6.14 -13.18
CA ARG A 343 -8.81 -5.21 -12.45
C ARG A 343 -10.27 -5.46 -12.82
N GLU A 344 -11.17 -5.23 -11.87
CA GLU A 344 -12.57 -5.64 -11.94
C GLU A 344 -13.45 -4.45 -11.52
N LEU A 345 -14.23 -3.88 -12.44
CA LEU A 345 -15.24 -2.86 -12.12
C LEU A 345 -16.36 -3.48 -11.27
N LEU A 346 -16.70 -2.81 -10.15
CA LEU A 346 -17.90 -3.12 -9.37
C LEU A 346 -19.11 -2.45 -10.00
N ASP A 347 -20.25 -3.13 -10.00
CA ASP A 347 -21.51 -2.58 -10.48
C ASP A 347 -22.47 -2.37 -9.31
N PHE A 348 -22.65 -1.14 -8.84
CA PHE A 348 -23.52 -0.87 -7.68
C PHE A 348 -25.02 -0.99 -7.98
N HIS A 349 -25.40 -0.98 -9.27
CA HIS A 349 -26.80 -1.06 -9.71
C HIS A 349 -26.97 -2.18 -10.76
N PRO A 350 -26.72 -3.44 -10.39
CA PRO A 350 -26.72 -4.55 -11.34
C PRO A 350 -28.14 -4.86 -11.81
N ASP A 351 -28.37 -4.72 -13.10
CA ASP A 351 -29.65 -5.02 -13.75
C ASP A 351 -29.98 -6.53 -13.74
N ALA A 352 -31.28 -6.86 -13.84
CA ALA A 352 -31.74 -8.24 -14.05
C ALA A 352 -31.20 -8.87 -15.35
N VAL A 353 -30.76 -8.04 -16.31
CA VAL A 353 -30.16 -8.46 -17.59
C VAL A 353 -28.66 -8.25 -17.54
N ARG A 354 -27.91 -9.34 -17.30
CA ARG A 354 -26.44 -9.36 -17.17
C ARG A 354 -25.72 -9.22 -18.52
N ALA A 355 -25.92 -8.09 -19.18
CA ALA A 355 -25.27 -7.73 -20.44
C ALA A 355 -24.31 -6.56 -20.22
N ASN A 356 -23.17 -6.56 -20.90
CA ASN A 356 -22.09 -5.58 -20.73
C ASN A 356 -22.45 -4.13 -21.18
N VAL A 357 -23.71 -3.90 -21.55
CA VAL A 357 -24.29 -2.69 -22.16
C VAL A 357 -25.44 -2.11 -21.35
N ASN A 358 -25.76 -2.72 -20.21
CA ASN A 358 -26.81 -2.31 -19.27
C ASN A 358 -26.19 -2.38 -17.86
N ARG A 359 -25.27 -1.46 -17.55
CA ARG A 359 -24.53 -1.42 -16.28
C ARG A 359 -24.51 0.02 -15.76
N HIS A 360 -24.71 0.22 -14.46
CA HIS A 360 -24.75 1.56 -13.87
C HIS A 360 -23.90 1.58 -12.59
N PRO A 361 -22.56 1.55 -12.73
CA PRO A 361 -21.65 1.13 -11.66
C PRO A 361 -21.27 2.22 -10.67
N GLY A 362 -21.61 3.48 -10.93
CA GLY A 362 -21.30 4.58 -10.03
C GLY A 362 -22.36 4.77 -8.96
N LEU A 363 -21.93 5.27 -7.80
CA LEU A 363 -22.83 5.82 -6.78
C LEU A 363 -23.09 7.30 -7.05
N GLU A 364 -24.36 7.68 -6.94
CA GLU A 364 -24.84 9.06 -7.08
C GLU A 364 -25.03 9.79 -5.75
N ALA A 365 -25.23 11.11 -5.83
CA ALA A 365 -25.34 11.96 -4.64
C ALA A 365 -26.49 11.52 -3.69
N GLY A 366 -26.12 11.16 -2.46
CA GLY A 366 -27.03 10.65 -1.43
C GLY A 366 -26.99 9.13 -1.26
N GLU A 367 -26.44 8.40 -2.23
CA GLU A 367 -26.36 6.94 -2.19
C GLU A 367 -25.23 6.42 -1.30
N SER A 368 -25.38 5.17 -0.86
CA SER A 368 -24.36 4.46 -0.11
C SER A 368 -24.35 2.98 -0.43
N TYR A 369 -23.15 2.41 -0.42
CA TYR A 369 -22.90 0.99 -0.54
C TYR A 369 -22.17 0.48 0.69
N THR A 370 -22.55 -0.72 1.17
CA THR A 370 -21.84 -1.44 2.25
C THR A 370 -21.46 -2.81 1.74
N ALA A 371 -20.17 -3.13 1.77
CA ALA A 371 -19.64 -4.40 1.31
C ALA A 371 -20.10 -5.58 2.19
N PRO A 372 -20.08 -6.82 1.67
CA PRO A 372 -20.39 -8.03 2.44
C PRO A 372 -19.65 -8.07 3.78
N GLY A 373 -20.34 -8.54 4.81
CA GLY A 373 -19.81 -8.54 6.18
C GLY A 373 -19.62 -7.15 6.81
N SER A 374 -20.01 -6.06 6.14
CA SER A 374 -19.77 -4.67 6.58
C SER A 374 -18.27 -4.34 6.78
N ALA A 375 -17.40 -4.95 5.97
CA ALA A 375 -15.96 -4.70 6.00
C ALA A 375 -15.64 -3.22 5.74
N TRP A 376 -16.23 -2.67 4.67
CA TRP A 376 -16.16 -1.25 4.31
C TRP A 376 -17.51 -0.76 3.78
N ALA A 377 -17.71 0.56 3.80
CA ALA A 377 -18.85 1.22 3.20
C ALA A 377 -18.46 2.58 2.62
N LEU A 378 -19.02 2.91 1.46
CA LEU A 378 -18.91 4.21 0.80
C LEU A 378 -20.26 4.93 0.85
N LYS A 379 -20.24 6.25 1.03
CA LYS A 379 -21.40 7.12 0.87
C LYS A 379 -21.01 8.37 0.10
N VAL A 380 -21.77 8.72 -0.93
CA VAL A 380 -21.62 9.98 -1.65
C VAL A 380 -22.46 11.04 -0.95
N GLU A 381 -21.81 11.90 -0.17
CA GLU A 381 -22.50 12.94 0.62
C GLU A 381 -23.10 14.04 -0.25
N SER A 382 -22.45 14.34 -1.38
CA SER A 382 -22.85 15.34 -2.36
C SER A 382 -22.00 15.17 -3.63
N ALA A 383 -22.56 15.40 -4.81
CA ALA A 383 -21.81 15.44 -6.06
C ALA A 383 -22.35 16.52 -7.01
N ASP A 384 -21.44 17.10 -7.81
CA ASP A 384 -21.72 18.01 -8.91
C ASP A 384 -20.67 17.83 -10.03
N SER A 385 -20.84 18.50 -11.17
CA SER A 385 -19.93 18.38 -12.33
C SER A 385 -18.47 18.80 -12.08
N THR A 386 -18.13 19.29 -10.88
CA THR A 386 -16.78 19.70 -10.47
C THR A 386 -16.20 18.87 -9.33
N SER A 387 -17.02 18.21 -8.49
CA SER A 387 -16.54 17.32 -7.43
C SER A 387 -17.61 16.42 -6.83
N ALA A 388 -17.18 15.27 -6.29
CA ALA A 388 -17.95 14.45 -5.36
C ALA A 388 -17.28 14.43 -3.98
N LYS A 389 -18.10 14.48 -2.93
CA LYS A 389 -17.68 14.31 -1.54
C LYS A 389 -18.06 12.90 -1.09
N VAL A 390 -17.07 12.06 -0.80
CA VAL A 390 -17.23 10.64 -0.54
C VAL A 390 -16.73 10.31 0.87
N SER A 391 -17.61 9.76 1.71
CA SER A 391 -17.27 9.20 3.01
C SER A 391 -16.96 7.72 2.86
N LEU A 392 -15.73 7.33 3.21
CA LEU A 392 -15.30 5.95 3.40
C LEU A 392 -15.38 5.60 4.90
N SER A 393 -15.94 4.45 5.21
CA SER A 393 -15.97 3.92 6.57
C SER A 393 -15.70 2.43 6.60
N PHE A 394 -15.26 1.92 7.76
CA PHE A 394 -15.02 0.50 8.00
C PHE A 394 -15.87 0.04 9.20
N PRO A 395 -17.18 -0.24 9.03
CA PRO A 395 -18.11 -0.43 10.14
C PRO A 395 -17.72 -1.54 11.13
N VAL A 396 -17.11 -2.63 10.66
CA VAL A 396 -16.61 -3.69 11.53
C VAL A 396 -15.22 -3.34 12.10
N LEU A 397 -14.25 -2.95 11.26
CA LEU A 397 -12.88 -2.70 11.72
C LEU A 397 -12.80 -1.56 12.74
N SER A 398 -13.61 -0.51 12.58
CA SER A 398 -13.61 0.68 13.44
C SER A 398 -14.12 0.43 14.88
N LYS A 399 -14.78 -0.70 15.13
CA LYS A 399 -15.10 -1.15 16.50
C LYS A 399 -13.83 -1.50 17.30
N VAL A 400 -12.77 -1.94 16.61
CA VAL A 400 -11.50 -2.36 17.22
C VAL A 400 -10.42 -1.34 16.90
N ILE A 401 -9.85 -0.73 17.93
CA ILE A 401 -8.81 0.29 17.76
C ILE A 401 -7.51 -0.40 17.33
N ARG A 402 -6.76 0.19 16.40
CA ARG A 402 -5.40 -0.23 16.05
C ARG A 402 -4.39 0.87 16.35
N TRP A 403 -3.27 0.52 16.98
CA TRP A 403 -2.12 1.40 17.14
C TRP A 403 -0.92 0.81 16.39
N SER A 404 -0.57 1.45 15.28
CA SER A 404 0.48 1.03 14.36
C SER A 404 1.15 2.23 13.68
N GLY A 405 2.23 1.95 12.96
CA GLY A 405 2.85 2.85 12.00
C GLY A 405 3.42 2.04 10.82
N ALA A 406 4.13 2.71 9.90
CA ALA A 406 4.72 2.07 8.73
C ALA A 406 5.75 0.97 9.07
N ASP A 407 6.39 1.07 10.25
CA ASP A 407 7.28 0.06 10.80
C ASP A 407 7.17 -0.03 12.34
N ARG A 408 8.06 -0.81 12.95
CA ARG A 408 8.15 -0.98 14.41
C ARG A 408 8.48 0.30 15.17
N PHE A 409 9.28 1.20 14.58
CA PHE A 409 9.72 2.44 15.20
C PHE A 409 8.55 3.43 15.21
N ALA A 410 7.88 3.59 14.07
CA ALA A 410 6.65 4.35 13.94
C ALA A 410 5.53 3.78 14.82
N THR A 411 5.39 2.45 14.93
CA THR A 411 4.44 1.81 15.86
C THR A 411 4.75 2.17 17.31
N SER A 412 6.01 2.13 17.74
CA SER A 412 6.39 2.54 19.10
C SER A 412 6.09 4.02 19.38
N ALA A 413 6.33 4.88 18.40
CA ALA A 413 6.00 6.30 18.47
C ALA A 413 4.48 6.55 18.54
N THR A 414 3.68 5.88 17.70
CA THR A 414 2.21 5.95 17.75
C THR A 414 1.66 5.49 19.10
N ILE A 415 2.14 4.36 19.64
CA ILE A 415 1.70 3.85 20.94
C ILE A 415 2.05 4.85 22.05
N SER A 416 3.23 5.46 22.00
CA SER A 416 3.63 6.52 22.93
C SER A 416 2.72 7.76 22.82
N ALA A 417 2.53 8.28 21.61
CA ALA A 417 1.71 9.47 21.33
C ALA A 417 0.24 9.32 21.76
N ARG A 418 -0.33 8.12 21.62
CA ARG A 418 -1.73 7.80 22.00
C ARG A 418 -1.94 7.67 23.52
N ASN A 419 -0.90 7.41 24.31
CA ASN A 419 -1.04 7.00 25.72
C ASN A 419 -0.28 7.85 26.74
N TYR A 420 0.73 8.62 26.32
CA TYR A 420 1.57 9.40 27.22
C TYR A 420 1.52 10.90 26.84
N PRO A 421 1.15 11.79 27.77
CA PRO A 421 1.21 13.23 27.55
C PRO A 421 2.67 13.73 27.48
N ALA A 422 2.85 14.98 27.06
CA ALA A 422 4.14 15.67 27.22
C ALA A 422 4.53 15.79 28.69
N GLY A 423 5.83 15.83 28.98
CA GLY A 423 6.38 15.85 30.35
C GLY A 423 6.39 14.47 31.01
N ALA A 424 6.66 13.40 30.26
CA ALA A 424 6.74 12.05 30.83
C ALA A 424 7.87 11.94 31.88
N PRO A 425 7.66 11.23 33.01
CA PRO A 425 8.67 11.14 34.07
C PRO A 425 9.94 10.40 33.63
N VAL A 426 9.80 9.47 32.68
CA VAL A 426 10.91 8.72 32.07
C VAL A 426 10.49 8.21 30.69
N ALA A 427 11.41 8.14 29.74
CA ALA A 427 11.28 7.37 28.51
C ALA A 427 12.28 6.22 28.49
N PHE A 428 11.83 5.01 28.13
CA PHE A 428 12.70 3.85 27.98
C PHE A 428 13.02 3.63 26.51
N ILE A 429 14.30 3.45 26.19
CA ILE A 429 14.80 3.25 24.83
C ILE A 429 15.27 1.81 24.70
N ALA A 430 14.75 1.09 23.71
CA ALA A 430 15.05 -0.31 23.45
C ALA A 430 15.46 -0.52 21.99
N SER A 431 16.21 -1.60 21.71
CA SER A 431 16.55 -1.95 20.33
C SER A 431 15.31 -2.46 19.59
N GLY A 432 14.99 -1.84 18.45
CA GLY A 432 14.01 -2.38 17.51
C GLY A 432 14.51 -3.60 16.74
N ARG A 433 15.80 -3.95 16.86
CA ARG A 433 16.42 -5.11 16.21
C ARG A 433 16.52 -6.32 17.14
N VAL A 434 16.76 -6.11 18.44
CA VAL A 434 16.99 -7.17 19.43
C VAL A 434 16.03 -7.02 20.62
N TYR A 435 15.19 -8.03 20.85
CA TYR A 435 14.09 -7.97 21.83
C TYR A 435 14.51 -8.15 23.29
N THR A 436 15.62 -8.84 23.55
CA THR A 436 15.89 -9.51 24.83
C THR A 436 15.95 -8.57 26.02
N ASP A 437 16.62 -7.44 25.81
CA ASP A 437 17.00 -6.51 26.86
C ASP A 437 15.78 -5.68 27.33
N ALA A 438 14.79 -5.55 26.44
CA ALA A 438 13.58 -4.77 26.65
C ALA A 438 12.44 -5.56 27.34
N LEU A 439 12.46 -6.89 27.29
CA LEU A 439 11.43 -7.74 27.92
C LEU A 439 11.29 -7.48 29.43
N SER A 440 12.43 -7.34 30.13
CA SER A 440 12.47 -6.99 31.56
C SER A 440 12.22 -5.51 31.84
N GLY A 441 12.39 -4.64 30.83
CA GLY A 441 12.11 -3.22 30.93
C GLY A 441 10.62 -2.86 30.81
N ALA A 442 9.83 -3.63 30.04
CA ALA A 442 8.41 -3.35 29.85
C ALA A 442 7.57 -3.29 31.16
N PRO A 443 7.75 -4.20 32.15
CA PRO A 443 7.13 -4.08 33.47
C PRO A 443 7.54 -2.79 34.22
N VAL A 444 8.81 -2.39 34.11
CA VAL A 444 9.33 -1.17 34.74
C VAL A 444 8.74 0.08 34.08
N ALA A 445 8.63 0.08 32.75
CA ALA A 445 8.03 1.17 31.99
C ALA A 445 6.55 1.36 32.36
N GLY A 446 5.78 0.27 32.43
CA GLY A 446 4.39 0.30 32.91
C GLY A 446 4.25 0.79 34.36
N LYS A 447 5.10 0.30 35.27
CA LYS A 447 5.16 0.76 36.67
C LYS A 447 5.53 2.25 36.79
N SER A 448 6.46 2.71 35.96
CA SER A 448 7.02 4.08 36.00
C SER A 448 6.23 5.10 35.17
N LYS A 449 5.17 4.67 34.49
CA LYS A 449 4.38 5.49 33.54
C LYS A 449 5.23 6.13 32.43
N GLY A 450 6.23 5.40 31.96
CA GLY A 450 7.05 5.77 30.80
C GLY A 450 6.73 4.91 29.57
N PRO A 451 6.79 5.45 28.34
CA PRO A 451 6.75 4.64 27.13
C PRO A 451 8.04 3.85 26.94
N VAL A 452 7.95 2.77 26.16
CA VAL A 452 9.12 2.14 25.51
C VAL A 452 9.11 2.58 24.04
N LEU A 453 10.18 3.26 23.63
CA LEU A 453 10.43 3.66 22.25
C LEU A 453 11.55 2.81 21.67
N LEU A 454 11.40 2.43 20.39
CA LEU A 454 12.36 1.58 19.70
C LEU A 454 13.33 2.42 18.86
N VAL A 455 14.62 2.10 18.90
CA VAL A 455 15.66 2.72 18.05
C VAL A 455 16.42 1.66 17.26
N ASP A 456 17.11 2.06 16.19
CA ASP A 456 18.05 1.19 15.51
C ASP A 456 19.39 1.15 16.25
N THR A 457 20.29 0.23 15.90
CA THR A 457 21.57 0.07 16.61
C THR A 457 22.39 1.37 16.61
N ASP A 458 22.43 2.08 15.47
CA ASP A 458 23.28 3.26 15.27
C ASP A 458 22.52 4.54 14.91
N ALA A 459 21.18 4.51 14.97
CA ALA A 459 20.35 5.66 14.66
C ALA A 459 19.04 5.70 15.46
N ILE A 460 18.66 6.89 15.91
CA ILE A 460 17.29 7.20 16.36
C ILE A 460 16.46 7.55 15.11
N PRO A 461 15.42 6.80 14.73
CA PRO A 461 14.59 7.13 13.56
C PRO A 461 13.86 8.47 13.74
N ASP A 462 13.57 9.19 12.65
CA ASP A 462 12.99 10.55 12.73
C ASP A 462 11.60 10.60 13.40
N VAL A 463 10.78 9.56 13.22
CA VAL A 463 9.50 9.40 13.93
C VAL A 463 9.70 9.30 15.45
N VAL A 464 10.80 8.70 15.90
CA VAL A 464 11.16 8.55 17.32
C VAL A 464 11.80 9.82 17.86
N ARG A 465 12.62 10.52 17.06
CA ARG A 465 13.12 11.87 17.39
C ARG A 465 11.97 12.86 17.58
N THR A 466 10.97 12.81 16.70
CA THR A 466 9.77 13.64 16.77
C THR A 466 8.97 13.34 18.03
N GLU A 467 8.74 12.06 18.32
CA GLU A 467 8.03 11.64 19.52
C GLU A 467 8.76 12.00 20.82
N LEU A 468 10.10 11.83 20.88
CA LEU A 468 10.90 12.25 22.03
C LEU A 468 10.79 13.76 22.30
N ARG A 469 10.76 14.60 21.24
CA ARG A 469 10.53 16.05 21.38
C ARG A 469 9.13 16.38 21.91
N ARG A 470 8.10 15.67 21.43
CA ARG A 470 6.71 15.83 21.91
C ARG A 470 6.56 15.37 23.36
N LEU A 471 7.18 14.25 23.71
CA LEU A 471 7.12 13.61 25.01
C LEU A 471 7.89 14.41 26.08
N ALA A 472 8.98 15.08 25.69
CA ALA A 472 9.84 15.89 26.57
C ALA A 472 10.15 15.19 27.92
N PRO A 473 10.75 13.98 27.90
CA PRO A 473 10.90 13.17 29.09
C PRO A 473 11.89 13.77 30.11
N ALA A 474 11.57 13.68 31.40
CA ALA A 474 12.43 14.18 32.49
C ALA A 474 13.68 13.31 32.75
N LYS A 475 13.70 12.07 32.23
CA LYS A 475 14.83 11.13 32.26
C LYS A 475 14.73 10.19 31.07
N ILE A 476 15.86 9.72 30.54
CA ILE A 476 15.89 8.68 29.51
C ILE A 476 16.67 7.47 30.04
N VAL A 477 16.17 6.26 29.78
CA VAL A 477 16.82 5.00 30.18
C VAL A 477 17.01 4.11 28.95
N VAL A 478 18.26 3.80 28.61
CA VAL A 478 18.64 2.87 27.55
C VAL A 478 18.66 1.45 28.10
N LEU A 479 17.86 0.56 27.53
CA LEU A 479 17.72 -0.84 27.90
C LEU A 479 18.50 -1.71 26.89
N GLY A 480 19.67 -2.19 27.29
CA GLY A 480 20.56 -2.99 26.45
C GLY A 480 21.96 -2.41 26.28
N GLY A 481 22.89 -3.26 25.89
CA GLY A 481 24.32 -2.92 25.81
C GLY A 481 24.70 -2.12 24.54
N PRO A 482 25.94 -1.59 24.47
CA PRO A 482 26.44 -0.87 23.29
C PRO A 482 26.37 -1.65 21.96
N ALA A 483 26.28 -2.98 22.01
CA ALA A 483 26.15 -3.83 20.83
C ALA A 483 24.73 -3.88 20.23
N THR A 484 23.69 -3.49 20.99
CA THR A 484 22.29 -3.47 20.54
C THR A 484 21.73 -2.06 20.38
N ILE A 485 22.33 -1.08 21.07
CA ILE A 485 22.09 0.36 20.97
C ILE A 485 23.43 1.06 21.23
N SER A 486 24.08 1.65 20.22
CA SER A 486 25.44 2.17 20.35
C SER A 486 25.57 3.35 21.33
N SER A 487 26.80 3.62 21.77
CA SER A 487 27.10 4.81 22.59
C SER A 487 26.82 6.11 21.84
N THR A 488 26.93 6.12 20.51
CA THR A 488 26.54 7.24 19.65
C THR A 488 25.05 7.54 19.79
N VAL A 489 24.18 6.51 19.79
CA VAL A 489 22.73 6.68 20.01
C VAL A 489 22.46 7.17 21.42
N GLU A 490 23.18 6.66 22.43
CA GLU A 490 23.07 7.13 23.82
C GLU A 490 23.39 8.63 23.96
N SER A 491 24.52 9.10 23.45
CA SER A 491 24.87 10.53 23.47
C SER A 491 23.95 11.41 22.62
N GLN A 492 23.28 10.84 21.60
CA GLN A 492 22.24 11.57 20.86
C GLN A 492 20.96 11.77 21.68
N LEU A 493 20.69 10.93 22.69
CA LEU A 493 19.48 11.05 23.53
C LEU A 493 19.54 12.25 24.49
N ASP A 494 20.75 12.73 24.84
CA ASP A 494 20.94 13.92 25.69
C ASP A 494 20.20 15.16 25.12
N ALA A 495 20.05 15.25 23.80
CA ALA A 495 19.33 16.34 23.13
C ALA A 495 17.80 16.35 23.33
N TYR A 496 17.24 15.34 24.03
CA TYR A 496 15.80 15.16 24.23
C TYR A 496 15.36 15.17 25.69
N THR A 497 16.28 15.39 26.64
CA THR A 497 15.96 15.52 28.07
C THR A 497 16.83 16.59 28.74
N THR A 498 16.35 17.17 29.83
CA THR A 498 17.17 18.02 30.71
C THR A 498 17.67 17.27 31.94
N GLY A 499 17.27 16.00 32.10
CA GLY A 499 17.76 15.10 33.15
C GLY A 499 18.85 14.17 32.65
N ALA A 500 19.01 13.03 33.31
CA ALA A 500 20.01 12.03 32.95
C ALA A 500 19.55 11.13 31.79
N VAL A 501 20.48 10.80 30.91
CA VAL A 501 20.45 9.55 30.12
C VAL A 501 21.23 8.50 30.89
N GLU A 502 20.64 7.34 31.15
CA GLU A 502 21.29 6.21 31.83
C GLU A 502 21.16 4.92 31.02
N ARG A 503 22.22 4.12 30.95
CA ARG A 503 22.15 2.75 30.39
C ARG A 503 22.03 1.70 31.48
N TRP A 504 21.04 0.82 31.35
CA TRP A 504 20.87 -0.37 32.17
C TRP A 504 21.13 -1.61 31.31
N SER A 505 22.32 -2.19 31.47
CA SER A 505 22.82 -3.34 30.68
C SER A 505 23.88 -4.14 31.43
N GLY A 506 23.84 -5.46 31.29
CA GLY A 506 24.92 -6.38 31.68
C GLY A 506 25.62 -7.02 30.47
N PRO A 507 26.59 -7.93 30.69
CA PRO A 507 27.27 -8.66 29.62
C PRO A 507 26.34 -9.55 28.78
N ASP A 508 25.20 -9.98 29.35
CA ASP A 508 24.14 -10.67 28.62
C ASP A 508 22.73 -10.22 29.08
N ARG A 509 21.71 -10.85 28.49
CA ARG A 509 20.28 -10.59 28.76
C ARG A 509 19.85 -10.94 30.19
N PHE A 510 20.48 -11.92 30.82
CA PHE A 510 20.18 -12.36 32.18
C PHE A 510 20.72 -11.32 33.16
N SER A 511 22.00 -10.97 33.06
CA SER A 511 22.62 -9.89 33.83
C SER A 511 21.90 -8.54 33.61
N THR A 512 21.47 -8.27 32.37
CA THR A 512 20.65 -7.08 32.05
C THR A 512 19.31 -7.11 32.78
N SER A 513 18.60 -8.26 32.80
CA SER A 513 17.34 -8.39 33.54
C SER A 513 17.51 -8.21 35.05
N ALA A 514 18.62 -8.72 35.62
CA ALA A 514 18.97 -8.51 37.02
C ALA A 514 19.24 -7.02 37.32
N MET A 515 20.05 -6.34 36.49
CA MET A 515 20.34 -4.91 36.65
C MET A 515 19.08 -4.05 36.55
N ILE A 516 18.21 -4.29 35.56
CA ILE A 516 16.93 -3.58 35.44
C ILE A 516 16.09 -3.77 36.72
N SER A 517 16.11 -4.97 37.31
CA SER A 517 15.41 -5.25 38.56
C SER A 517 16.02 -4.51 39.76
N GLN A 518 17.35 -4.47 39.87
CA GLN A 518 18.08 -3.77 40.93
C GLN A 518 17.81 -2.26 40.94
N GLN A 519 17.80 -1.63 39.76
CA GLN A 519 17.51 -0.20 39.62
C GLN A 519 16.04 0.14 39.90
N SER A 520 15.13 -0.82 39.81
CA SER A 520 13.68 -0.55 39.72
C SER A 520 12.84 -1.12 40.86
N TYR A 521 13.33 -2.09 41.63
CA TYR A 521 12.52 -2.78 42.65
C TYR A 521 13.22 -2.87 44.02
N PRO A 522 12.52 -2.50 45.11
CA PRO A 522 13.00 -2.70 46.47
C PRO A 522 12.96 -4.19 46.84
N THR A 523 13.55 -4.55 47.98
CA THR A 523 13.39 -5.88 48.56
C THR A 523 11.98 -6.08 49.13
N GLY A 524 11.49 -7.32 49.20
CA GLY A 524 10.16 -7.66 49.71
C GLY A 524 9.04 -7.55 48.67
N VAL A 525 9.33 -7.85 47.39
CA VAL A 525 8.30 -7.79 46.33
C VAL A 525 7.24 -8.88 46.51
N GLY A 526 5.97 -8.58 46.22
CA GLY A 526 4.89 -9.56 46.37
C GLY A 526 4.98 -10.75 45.40
N THR A 527 5.53 -10.54 44.20
CA THR A 527 5.75 -11.61 43.20
C THR A 527 6.93 -11.25 42.30
N ALA A 528 7.80 -12.20 42.03
CA ALA A 528 8.77 -12.13 40.95
C ALA A 528 8.33 -13.04 39.79
N TYR A 529 8.40 -12.54 38.56
CA TYR A 529 8.03 -13.28 37.36
C TYR A 529 9.30 -13.78 36.66
N ILE A 530 9.32 -15.05 36.29
CA ILE A 530 10.45 -15.68 35.60
C ILE A 530 10.02 -16.08 34.20
N ALA A 531 10.77 -15.66 33.19
CA ALA A 531 10.51 -16.02 31.81
C ALA A 531 11.80 -16.49 31.10
N SER A 532 11.65 -17.15 29.95
CA SER A 532 12.80 -17.62 29.18
C SER A 532 13.52 -16.46 28.49
N GLY A 533 14.83 -16.32 28.71
CA GLY A 533 15.68 -15.42 27.92
C GLY A 533 15.96 -15.92 26.50
N ARG A 534 15.45 -17.11 26.14
CA ARG A 534 15.56 -17.72 24.81
C ARG A 534 14.28 -17.59 23.98
N VAL A 535 13.12 -17.40 24.61
CA VAL A 535 11.79 -17.35 23.96
C VAL A 535 10.98 -16.16 24.46
N PHE A 536 10.72 -15.19 23.59
CA PHE A 536 10.15 -13.88 23.97
C PHE A 536 8.67 -13.90 24.36
N THR A 537 7.88 -14.85 23.83
CA THR A 537 6.41 -14.79 23.86
C THR A 537 5.82 -14.85 25.26
N ASP A 538 6.49 -15.61 26.13
CA ASP A 538 6.01 -15.94 27.47
C ASP A 538 6.27 -14.74 28.40
N ALA A 539 7.46 -14.12 28.27
CA ALA A 539 7.82 -12.86 28.90
C ALA A 539 6.90 -11.71 28.46
N LEU A 540 6.64 -11.61 27.15
CA LEU A 540 5.81 -10.57 26.55
C LEU A 540 4.38 -10.59 27.08
N SER A 541 3.79 -11.78 27.22
CA SER A 541 2.44 -11.97 27.77
C SER A 541 2.38 -11.70 29.28
N GLY A 542 3.47 -11.96 30.00
CA GLY A 542 3.56 -11.71 31.45
C GLY A 542 3.89 -10.27 31.84
N ALA A 543 4.55 -9.49 30.97
CA ALA A 543 4.97 -8.13 31.26
C ALA A 543 3.83 -7.18 31.73
N PRO A 544 2.61 -7.21 31.16
CA PRO A 544 1.47 -6.45 31.66
C PRO A 544 1.07 -6.83 33.09
N VAL A 545 1.08 -8.12 33.42
CA VAL A 545 0.74 -8.61 34.77
C VAL A 545 1.83 -8.21 35.77
N ALA A 546 3.10 -8.30 35.37
CA ALA A 546 4.22 -7.86 36.18
C ALA A 546 4.17 -6.34 36.45
N GLY A 547 3.86 -5.52 35.43
CA GLY A 547 3.64 -4.09 35.57
C GLY A 547 2.48 -3.75 36.52
N LYS A 548 1.31 -4.36 36.30
CA LYS A 548 0.11 -4.26 37.16
C LYS A 548 0.41 -4.58 38.63
N ASN A 549 1.10 -5.70 38.87
CA ASN A 549 1.43 -6.18 40.21
C ASN A 549 2.71 -5.57 40.80
N LYS A 550 3.37 -4.65 40.07
CA LYS A 550 4.64 -4.01 40.44
C LYS A 550 5.74 -5.03 40.80
N GLY A 551 5.76 -6.18 40.11
CA GLY A 551 6.79 -7.21 40.20
C GLY A 551 7.81 -7.12 39.05
N PRO A 552 9.05 -7.59 39.25
CA PRO A 552 10.04 -7.70 38.17
C PRO A 552 9.76 -8.90 37.26
N VAL A 553 10.19 -8.80 35.99
CA VAL A 553 10.39 -9.96 35.10
C VAL A 553 11.89 -10.21 34.99
N LEU A 554 12.35 -11.36 35.47
CA LEU A 554 13.73 -11.83 35.34
C LEU A 554 13.82 -12.93 34.29
N LEU A 555 14.93 -12.97 33.55
CA LEU A 555 15.13 -13.92 32.47
C LEU A 555 16.03 -15.08 32.94
N VAL A 556 15.66 -16.32 32.63
CA VAL A 556 16.49 -17.52 32.88
C VAL A 556 16.80 -18.25 31.57
N ASP A 557 17.83 -19.09 31.59
CA ASP A 557 18.10 -20.00 30.48
C ASP A 557 17.25 -21.27 30.60
N THR A 558 17.04 -21.99 29.49
CA THR A 558 16.13 -23.14 29.44
C THR A 558 16.48 -24.22 30.48
N ASN A 559 17.77 -24.46 30.72
CA ASN A 559 18.26 -25.51 31.61
C ASN A 559 19.12 -24.98 32.78
N ALA A 560 19.22 -23.66 32.94
CA ALA A 560 20.04 -23.05 33.99
C ALA A 560 19.36 -21.81 34.59
N LEU A 561 19.42 -21.72 35.92
CA LEU A 561 19.21 -20.49 36.67
C LEU A 561 20.58 -19.78 36.77
N PRO A 562 20.82 -18.65 36.07
CA PRO A 562 22.09 -17.93 36.15
C PRO A 562 22.32 -17.35 37.55
N SER A 563 23.59 -17.22 37.95
CA SER A 563 23.98 -16.70 39.28
C SER A 563 23.37 -15.33 39.58
N ASP A 564 23.38 -14.44 38.60
CA ASP A 564 22.89 -13.06 38.75
C ASP A 564 21.39 -13.04 39.07
N ILE A 565 20.63 -13.97 38.48
CA ILE A 565 19.18 -14.12 38.71
C ILE A 565 18.91 -14.76 40.07
N ALA A 566 19.70 -15.76 40.47
CA ALA A 566 19.58 -16.37 41.80
C ALA A 566 19.88 -15.34 42.90
N ASN A 567 20.98 -14.58 42.75
CA ASN A 567 21.38 -13.50 43.66
C ASN A 567 20.31 -12.41 43.72
N GLU A 568 19.74 -12.03 42.56
CA GLU A 568 18.70 -11.02 42.49
C GLU A 568 17.39 -11.48 43.15
N LEU A 569 16.99 -12.73 42.98
CA LEU A 569 15.83 -13.30 43.69
C LEU A 569 16.05 -13.32 45.21
N VAL A 570 17.26 -13.64 45.68
CA VAL A 570 17.62 -13.58 47.10
C VAL A 570 17.56 -12.14 47.63
N ARG A 571 18.04 -11.14 46.86
CA ARG A 571 17.91 -9.71 47.20
C ARG A 571 16.44 -9.27 47.26
N LEU A 572 15.66 -9.64 46.25
CA LEU A 572 14.25 -9.28 46.10
C LEU A 572 13.35 -9.88 47.18
N ARG A 573 13.72 -11.02 47.76
CA ARG A 573 12.91 -11.76 48.77
C ARG A 573 11.42 -11.85 48.37
N PRO A 574 11.11 -12.43 47.19
CA PRO A 574 9.75 -12.42 46.67
C PRO A 574 8.81 -13.28 47.50
N GLY A 575 7.58 -12.81 47.74
CA GLY A 575 6.54 -13.59 48.45
C GLY A 575 6.13 -14.87 47.70
N ARG A 576 6.26 -14.87 46.37
CA ARG A 576 6.18 -16.03 45.49
C ARG A 576 6.91 -15.78 44.16
N ILE A 577 7.25 -16.85 43.46
CA ILE A 577 7.78 -16.84 42.09
C ILE A 577 6.71 -17.39 41.14
N VAL A 578 6.53 -16.74 39.99
CA VAL A 578 5.65 -17.22 38.92
C VAL A 578 6.49 -17.49 37.67
N VAL A 579 6.54 -18.74 37.24
CA VAL A 579 7.21 -19.18 36.01
C VAL A 579 6.26 -19.03 34.84
N LEU A 580 6.65 -18.22 33.86
CA LEU A 580 5.92 -17.93 32.64
C LEU A 580 6.52 -18.75 31.49
N GLY A 581 5.74 -19.70 30.96
CA GLY A 581 6.18 -20.59 29.88
C GLY A 581 6.30 -22.05 30.28
N GLY A 582 6.23 -22.93 29.27
CA GLY A 582 6.18 -24.38 29.46
C GLY A 582 7.52 -25.02 29.87
N PRO A 583 7.52 -26.32 30.23
CA PRO A 583 8.72 -27.06 30.62
C PRO A 583 9.78 -27.14 29.50
N ALA A 584 9.40 -26.92 28.24
CA ALA A 584 10.32 -26.86 27.10
C ALA A 584 11.11 -25.54 27.01
N THR A 585 10.60 -24.43 27.56
CA THR A 585 11.28 -23.12 27.52
C THR A 585 12.00 -22.78 28.83
N ILE A 586 11.54 -23.36 29.96
CA ILE A 586 12.14 -23.30 31.30
C ILE A 586 11.95 -24.68 31.96
N SER A 587 13.02 -25.47 32.13
CA SER A 587 12.91 -26.86 32.53
C SER A 587 12.42 -27.08 33.98
N PRO A 588 11.86 -28.26 34.30
CA PRO A 588 11.48 -28.59 35.69
C PRO A 588 12.64 -28.51 36.69
N ALA A 589 13.88 -28.70 36.24
CA ALA A 589 15.07 -28.54 37.08
C ALA A 589 15.36 -27.07 37.44
N VAL A 590 15.04 -26.11 36.55
CA VAL A 590 15.10 -24.67 36.86
C VAL A 590 13.97 -24.29 37.83
N GLU A 591 12.75 -24.79 37.60
CA GLU A 591 11.60 -24.58 38.49
C GLU A 591 11.86 -25.11 39.91
N ALA A 592 12.42 -26.31 40.04
CA ALA A 592 12.80 -26.89 41.33
C ALA A 592 13.85 -26.03 42.08
N ARG A 593 14.78 -25.38 41.36
CA ARG A 593 15.74 -24.44 41.96
C ARG A 593 15.10 -23.11 42.37
N LEU A 594 14.08 -22.64 41.65
CA LEU A 594 13.31 -21.45 42.03
C LEU A 594 12.49 -21.74 43.30
N ALA A 595 11.93 -22.94 43.41
CA ALA A 595 11.14 -23.39 44.57
C ALA A 595 11.93 -23.46 45.89
N THR A 596 13.27 -23.55 45.86
CA THR A 596 14.09 -23.44 47.09
C THR A 596 14.30 -22.00 47.55
N ILE A 597 13.96 -21.00 46.73
CA ILE A 597 14.10 -19.57 47.05
C ILE A 597 12.77 -19.01 47.58
N ALA A 598 11.65 -19.33 46.90
CA ALA A 598 10.31 -18.90 47.30
C ALA A 598 9.22 -19.84 46.73
N PRO A 599 7.99 -19.84 47.27
CA PRO A 599 6.88 -20.61 46.72
C PRO A 599 6.71 -20.34 45.23
N THR A 600 6.79 -21.39 44.40
CA THR A 600 6.88 -21.28 42.94
C THR A 600 5.67 -21.93 42.27
N GLU A 601 5.10 -21.26 41.26
CA GLU A 601 3.98 -21.75 40.46
C GLU A 601 4.24 -21.51 38.97
N ARG A 602 3.86 -22.45 38.09
CA ARG A 602 3.96 -22.30 36.63
C ARG A 602 2.64 -21.90 35.97
N TRP A 603 2.72 -20.93 35.08
CA TRP A 603 1.63 -20.44 34.24
C TRP A 603 2.04 -20.65 32.77
N SER A 604 1.45 -21.65 32.12
CA SER A 604 1.80 -22.09 30.76
C SER A 604 0.64 -22.80 30.08
N GLY A 605 0.68 -22.87 28.75
CA GLY A 605 -0.10 -23.80 27.93
C GLY A 605 0.78 -24.47 26.87
N ASP A 606 0.17 -25.24 25.98
CA ASP A 606 0.87 -26.04 24.96
C ASP A 606 1.65 -25.20 23.94
N ASP A 607 1.22 -23.95 23.74
CA ASP A 607 1.90 -22.96 22.91
C ASP A 607 1.89 -21.56 23.54
N ARG A 608 2.40 -20.58 22.78
CA ARG A 608 2.45 -19.15 23.15
C ARG A 608 1.07 -18.52 23.36
N PHE A 609 0.07 -18.95 22.61
CA PHE A 609 -1.29 -18.41 22.64
C PHE A 609 -2.01 -18.93 23.89
N ALA A 610 -1.96 -20.25 24.11
CA ALA A 610 -2.45 -20.90 25.32
C ALA A 610 -1.71 -20.43 26.59
N THR A 611 -0.41 -20.12 26.49
CA THR A 611 0.34 -19.48 27.59
C THR A 611 -0.17 -18.07 27.88
N SER A 612 -0.49 -17.26 26.87
CA SER A 612 -1.11 -15.95 27.10
C SER A 612 -2.48 -16.08 27.81
N VAL A 613 -3.29 -17.07 27.42
CA VAL A 613 -4.57 -17.40 28.08
C VAL A 613 -4.38 -17.86 29.53
N ALA A 614 -3.38 -18.70 29.81
CA ALA A 614 -3.06 -19.15 31.17
C ALA A 614 -2.64 -17.96 32.07
N ILE A 615 -1.94 -16.98 31.51
CA ILE A 615 -1.54 -15.76 32.23
C ILE A 615 -2.74 -14.85 32.47
N THR A 616 -3.62 -14.63 31.49
CA THR A 616 -4.78 -13.74 31.66
C THR A 616 -5.85 -14.35 32.56
N SER A 617 -6.15 -15.65 32.42
CA SER A 617 -7.16 -16.35 33.23
C SER A 617 -6.82 -16.34 34.73
N LYS A 618 -5.54 -16.48 35.09
CA LYS A 618 -5.07 -16.37 36.49
C LYS A 618 -4.95 -14.94 37.01
N SER A 619 -5.02 -13.92 36.15
CA SER A 619 -4.68 -12.52 36.50
C SER A 619 -5.84 -11.51 36.34
N TYR A 620 -6.92 -11.86 35.63
CA TYR A 620 -8.02 -10.96 35.31
C TYR A 620 -9.40 -11.65 35.39
N SER A 621 -10.29 -11.03 36.15
CA SER A 621 -11.72 -11.36 36.19
C SER A 621 -12.44 -10.90 34.90
N PRO A 622 -13.62 -11.48 34.59
CA PRO A 622 -14.52 -10.97 33.54
C PRO A 622 -14.89 -9.48 33.70
N GLY A 623 -15.22 -8.82 32.60
CA GLY A 623 -15.65 -7.42 32.56
C GLY A 623 -14.48 -6.42 32.47
N VAL A 624 -13.43 -6.73 31.72
CA VAL A 624 -12.25 -5.84 31.61
C VAL A 624 -12.56 -4.59 30.77
N GLY A 625 -12.10 -3.41 31.21
CA GLY A 625 -12.37 -2.16 30.48
C GLY A 625 -11.67 -2.04 29.13
N THR A 626 -10.48 -2.62 28.98
CA THR A 626 -9.76 -2.73 27.70
C THR A 626 -8.99 -4.04 27.65
N LEU A 627 -9.05 -4.74 26.52
CA LEU A 627 -8.17 -5.84 26.17
C LEU A 627 -7.22 -5.39 25.07
N TYR A 628 -5.94 -5.68 25.24
CA TYR A 628 -4.93 -5.48 24.21
C TYR A 628 -4.67 -6.79 23.46
N ILE A 629 -4.49 -6.70 22.14
CA ILE A 629 -4.15 -7.81 21.26
C ILE A 629 -2.78 -7.55 20.63
N ALA A 630 -1.95 -8.58 20.58
CA ALA A 630 -0.62 -8.54 20.00
C ALA A 630 -0.37 -9.76 19.11
N SER A 631 0.54 -9.63 18.14
CA SER A 631 1.00 -10.78 17.36
C SER A 631 1.82 -11.73 18.23
N GLY A 632 1.43 -13.01 18.26
CA GLY A 632 2.29 -14.07 18.80
C GLY A 632 3.45 -14.44 17.88
N ARG A 633 3.46 -13.94 16.63
CA ARG A 633 4.53 -14.19 15.65
C ARG A 633 5.60 -13.10 15.68
N VAL A 634 5.21 -11.83 15.85
CA VAL A 634 6.12 -10.66 15.78
C VAL A 634 6.13 -9.89 17.10
N TYR A 635 7.29 -9.76 17.73
CA TYR A 635 7.42 -9.23 19.10
C TYR A 635 7.37 -7.69 19.22
N THR A 636 7.73 -6.96 18.16
CA THR A 636 8.14 -5.54 18.24
C THR A 636 7.03 -4.61 18.69
N ASP A 637 5.85 -4.82 18.13
CA ASP A 637 4.71 -3.93 18.28
C ASP A 637 4.16 -4.07 19.71
N ALA A 638 4.09 -5.32 20.15
CA ALA A 638 3.69 -5.72 21.49
C ALA A 638 4.66 -5.27 22.58
N LEU A 639 5.97 -5.22 22.30
CA LEU A 639 6.99 -4.74 23.25
C LEU A 639 6.76 -3.28 23.66
N SER A 640 6.30 -2.45 22.73
CA SER A 640 5.97 -1.04 22.99
C SER A 640 4.61 -0.87 23.66
N GLY A 641 3.67 -1.80 23.43
CA GLY A 641 2.33 -1.80 23.99
C GLY A 641 2.17 -2.45 25.38
N ALA A 642 2.99 -3.43 25.73
CA ALA A 642 2.97 -4.08 27.05
C ALA A 642 3.15 -3.12 28.25
N PRO A 643 4.00 -2.06 28.18
CA PRO A 643 4.04 -1.00 29.19
C PRO A 643 2.69 -0.31 29.40
N VAL A 644 1.96 0.00 28.32
CA VAL A 644 0.63 0.61 28.39
C VAL A 644 -0.34 -0.34 29.08
N ALA A 645 -0.37 -1.61 28.69
CA ALA A 645 -1.23 -2.61 29.30
C ALA A 645 -0.94 -2.82 30.81
N GLY A 646 0.33 -2.81 31.21
CA GLY A 646 0.71 -2.82 32.62
C GLY A 646 0.28 -1.56 33.38
N MET A 647 0.49 -0.38 32.79
CA MET A 647 0.07 0.92 33.34
C MET A 647 -1.46 1.00 33.52
N THR A 648 -2.24 0.53 32.55
CA THR A 648 -3.72 0.53 32.59
C THR A 648 -4.30 -0.74 33.22
N SER A 649 -3.47 -1.58 33.86
CA SER A 649 -3.88 -2.84 34.52
C SER A 649 -4.80 -3.72 33.65
N SER A 650 -4.47 -3.83 32.36
CA SER A 650 -5.27 -4.46 31.32
C SER A 650 -4.61 -5.74 30.80
N PRO A 651 -5.37 -6.78 30.39
CA PRO A 651 -4.81 -7.98 29.78
C PRO A 651 -4.20 -7.71 28.40
N VAL A 652 -3.21 -8.52 28.03
CA VAL A 652 -2.74 -8.72 26.65
C VAL A 652 -2.98 -10.18 26.28
N LEU A 653 -3.57 -10.43 25.12
CA LEU A 653 -3.63 -11.76 24.50
C LEU A 653 -2.84 -11.79 23.19
N LEU A 654 -2.26 -12.94 22.89
CA LEU A 654 -1.55 -13.19 21.64
C LEU A 654 -2.47 -13.85 20.62
N VAL A 655 -2.47 -13.37 19.38
CA VAL A 655 -3.16 -13.97 18.23
C VAL A 655 -2.16 -14.34 17.14
N ASP A 656 -2.55 -15.21 16.21
CA ASP A 656 -1.77 -15.44 15.00
C ASP A 656 -1.97 -14.29 13.99
N THR A 657 -1.13 -14.21 12.97
CA THR A 657 -1.20 -13.13 11.97
C THR A 657 -2.56 -13.10 11.25
N SER A 658 -3.13 -14.26 10.95
CA SER A 658 -4.38 -14.41 10.18
C SER A 658 -5.52 -15.12 10.92
N ALA A 659 -5.33 -15.52 12.18
CA ALA A 659 -6.34 -16.26 12.94
C ALA A 659 -6.33 -15.93 14.44
N ILE A 660 -7.52 -15.97 15.05
CA ILE A 660 -7.69 -16.04 16.51
C ILE A 660 -7.70 -17.51 16.91
N PRO A 661 -6.73 -18.04 17.67
CA PRO A 661 -6.78 -19.40 18.18
C PRO A 661 -8.02 -19.62 19.04
N SER A 662 -8.64 -20.81 18.99
CA SER A 662 -9.91 -21.09 19.68
C SER A 662 -9.85 -20.86 21.20
N SER A 663 -8.72 -21.21 21.82
CA SER A 663 -8.44 -20.94 23.24
C SER A 663 -8.41 -19.44 23.58
N VAL A 664 -7.84 -18.63 22.67
CA VAL A 664 -7.80 -17.17 22.79
C VAL A 664 -9.20 -16.60 22.61
N GLY A 665 -9.96 -17.06 21.62
CA GLY A 665 -11.36 -16.64 21.43
C GLY A 665 -12.24 -16.92 22.65
N ALA A 666 -12.13 -18.12 23.25
CA ALA A 666 -12.84 -18.46 24.47
C ALA A 666 -12.45 -17.56 25.66
N GLU A 667 -11.17 -17.19 25.77
CA GLU A 667 -10.68 -16.27 26.81
C GLU A 667 -11.14 -14.83 26.58
N ILE A 668 -11.23 -14.34 25.34
CA ILE A 668 -11.82 -13.03 25.02
C ILE A 668 -13.30 -13.02 25.45
N ALA A 669 -14.06 -14.07 25.12
CA ALA A 669 -15.45 -14.23 25.55
C ALA A 669 -15.60 -14.27 27.07
N ARG A 670 -14.67 -14.91 27.80
CA ARG A 670 -14.63 -14.90 29.28
C ARG A 670 -14.30 -13.51 29.83
N LEU A 671 -13.34 -12.81 29.24
CA LEU A 671 -12.88 -11.49 29.69
C LEU A 671 -13.92 -10.39 29.46
N ARG A 672 -14.82 -10.55 28.47
CA ARG A 672 -15.89 -9.59 28.13
C ARG A 672 -15.38 -8.13 28.05
N PRO A 673 -14.44 -7.83 27.14
CA PRO A 673 -13.82 -6.52 27.08
C PRO A 673 -14.80 -5.44 26.64
N GLY A 674 -14.80 -4.29 27.33
CA GLY A 674 -15.54 -3.09 26.88
C GLY A 674 -14.89 -2.38 25.68
N ARG A 675 -13.63 -2.71 25.35
CA ARG A 675 -12.85 -2.17 24.24
C ARG A 675 -11.72 -3.12 23.87
N ILE A 676 -11.44 -3.31 22.58
CA ILE A 676 -10.28 -4.06 22.10
C ILE A 676 -9.34 -3.10 21.36
N VAL A 677 -8.03 -3.25 21.61
CA VAL A 677 -6.96 -2.47 20.97
C VAL A 677 -5.88 -3.41 20.44
N ILE A 678 -5.55 -3.33 19.15
CA ILE A 678 -4.45 -4.07 18.52
C ILE A 678 -3.16 -3.25 18.55
N PHE A 679 -2.06 -3.87 18.99
CA PHE A 679 -0.71 -3.37 18.76
C PHE A 679 -0.15 -3.96 17.47
N GLY A 680 0.20 -3.12 16.51
CA GLY A 680 0.82 -3.54 15.25
C GLY A 680 -0.06 -3.39 14.00
N GLY A 681 0.58 -3.40 12.83
CA GLY A 681 -0.07 -3.20 11.54
C GLY A 681 -0.75 -4.46 10.98
N PRO A 682 -1.48 -4.36 9.86
CA PRO A 682 -2.13 -5.49 9.20
C PRO A 682 -1.19 -6.66 8.87
N ALA A 683 0.10 -6.40 8.64
CA ALA A 683 1.11 -7.43 8.37
C ALA A 683 1.49 -8.29 9.60
N THR A 684 1.18 -7.84 10.83
CA THR A 684 1.48 -8.59 12.08
C THR A 684 0.23 -9.13 12.76
N VAL A 685 -0.92 -8.46 12.58
CA VAL A 685 -2.28 -8.92 12.93
C VAL A 685 -3.24 -8.40 11.84
N SER A 686 -3.80 -9.29 11.02
CA SER A 686 -4.56 -8.92 9.81
C SER A 686 -5.85 -8.12 10.09
N THR A 687 -6.40 -7.51 9.04
CA THR A 687 -7.74 -6.89 9.10
C THR A 687 -8.84 -7.93 9.29
N GLY A 688 -8.70 -9.13 8.72
CA GLY A 688 -9.59 -10.27 9.02
C GLY A 688 -9.60 -10.66 10.52
N VAL A 689 -8.44 -10.64 11.20
CA VAL A 689 -8.40 -10.84 12.67
C VAL A 689 -9.03 -9.66 13.41
N GLN A 690 -8.81 -8.42 12.97
CA GLN A 690 -9.47 -7.24 13.52
C GLN A 690 -11.00 -7.30 13.37
N ALA A 691 -11.50 -7.80 12.24
CA ALA A 691 -12.91 -7.99 11.98
C ALA A 691 -13.51 -9.08 12.88
N ALA A 692 -12.82 -10.21 13.04
CA ALA A 692 -13.24 -11.26 13.97
C ALA A 692 -13.24 -10.78 15.44
N LEU A 693 -12.28 -9.95 15.84
CA LEU A 693 -12.23 -9.33 17.18
C LEU A 693 -13.43 -8.42 17.44
N ALA A 694 -13.94 -7.73 16.43
CA ALA A 694 -15.10 -6.84 16.54
C ALA A 694 -16.39 -7.58 16.95
N GLY A 695 -16.49 -8.88 16.68
CA GLY A 695 -17.59 -9.75 17.13
C GLY A 695 -17.62 -10.04 18.64
N TYR A 696 -16.53 -9.73 19.37
CA TYR A 696 -16.47 -9.84 20.83
C TYR A 696 -16.85 -8.55 21.56
N LEU A 697 -17.15 -7.47 20.82
CA LEU A 697 -17.62 -6.20 21.36
C LEU A 697 -19.13 -6.10 21.17
N SER A 698 -19.85 -5.92 22.28
CA SER A 698 -21.31 -5.75 22.35
C SER A 698 -21.75 -4.33 22.00
#